data_AF-A0A8B6E8J2-F1
#
_entry.id   AF-A0A8B6E8J2-F1
#
_cell.length_a   1.000
_cell.length_b   1.000
_cell.length_c   1.000
_cell.angle_alpha   90.00
_cell.angle_beta   90.00
_cell.angle_gamma   90.00
#
_symmetry.space_group_name_H-M   'P 1'
#
loop_
_entity.id
_entity.type
_entity.pdbx_description
1 polymer ?
#
loop_
_entity_poly.entity_id
_entity_poly.type
_entity_poly.pdbx_seq_one_letter_code
_entity_poly.pdbx_strand_id
1 'polypeptide(L)'
;MVLTNAEKQRRYRQKRDADPFKRAEHQAKCRAKYQQDFAVGKLKHINDMTHREQRRQRKEWKKKKIAERKRKANNHAQILTPPSSPVPGPLIHVPDPTPQIGLHNTRRKKRRIAKCYRDNMKLKDQLEAARRLNQKLYVRLSRQRKNSPLMKCPDTPRTKTNKLLRNWNTENRKMKGSRRNRRKMKNKAKKTLMFQLSLSDELKTKYGRAKRQQQKYLAELTQGRLLKKYKLIDKAREELKMKAGTTRFKKGSLSYRLEPKIFEFYERDDNSKITPGMKDTVTKNGVKKQRRILNDTVEKLHEKFLIENTNITLSYTTFSRLRPFWVQPPKESDRDTCGCKKHENMQFLVDSLFKLQHVESKSLSDLIKTFSCDIKDLDCMYGKCEKCKEINIITNDQGDNNEETSWLQWKTKKEKRNIKGDEKEITLTVKETVTDSIHVLMDTFSTEMQRFKIHAFNIANQMKHYRNIKENLKPNEALVHVDFAENFQCKLANEIQSMHFGASKKQLTLHTGVFYTALSSQTFCAVSDSLDHNPCSVWAFMDPILDKLLQANKDVDTVHFFSDGPSTQYKQKGNFLLFTHEMTVRNLSGEWNFHESGHGKGVPDGVGGALKRRANDLVLHGKDIMSAKSFVKNFQDSAVFVYEVGQQEIDNKAIILSKETLKPVPGTLKLHQISVLWVWKYTVQRCELHLRQRLISCRTRYESAFPDQQKS
;
A
#
# COMPACT_ATOMS: atom_id res chain seq x y z
N MET A 1 -48.42 -35.09 24.61
CA MET A 1 -49.12 -33.82 24.90
C MET A 1 -50.10 -33.51 23.78
N VAL A 2 -51.37 -33.26 24.10
CA VAL A 2 -52.40 -32.89 23.11
C VAL A 2 -52.05 -31.52 22.54
N LEU A 3 -51.81 -31.44 21.23
CA LEU A 3 -51.50 -30.17 20.56
C LEU A 3 -52.64 -29.18 20.74
N THR A 4 -52.32 -27.93 21.08
CA THR A 4 -53.32 -26.86 21.16
C THR A 4 -53.94 -26.61 19.78
N ASN A 5 -55.19 -26.14 19.72
CA ASN A 5 -55.86 -25.86 18.44
C ASN A 5 -55.08 -24.84 17.58
N ALA A 6 -54.39 -23.89 18.21
CA ALA A 6 -53.52 -22.94 17.54
C ALA A 6 -52.30 -23.63 16.88
N GLU A 7 -51.69 -24.60 17.56
CA GLU A 7 -50.56 -25.37 17.02
C GLU A 7 -50.97 -26.34 15.93
N LYS A 8 -52.14 -26.99 16.07
CA LYS A 8 -52.73 -27.83 15.01
C LYS A 8 -52.94 -27.00 13.74
N GLN A 9 -53.54 -25.81 13.84
CA GLN A 9 -53.69 -24.91 12.70
C GLN A 9 -52.36 -24.43 12.13
N ARG A 10 -51.36 -24.14 12.97
CA ARG A 10 -50.03 -23.70 12.51
C ARG A 10 -49.35 -24.80 11.69
N ARG A 11 -49.38 -26.04 12.17
CA ARG A 11 -48.83 -27.21 11.45
C ARG A 11 -49.58 -27.48 10.15
N TYR A 12 -50.91 -27.35 10.15
CA TYR A 12 -51.71 -27.44 8.93
C TYR A 12 -51.29 -26.38 7.89
N ARG A 13 -51.14 -25.11 8.29
CA ARG A 13 -50.68 -24.04 7.39
C ARG A 13 -49.28 -24.30 6.85
N GLN A 14 -48.36 -24.79 7.70
CA GLN A 14 -47.01 -25.16 7.27
C GLN A 14 -47.02 -26.29 6.24
N LYS A 15 -47.81 -27.35 6.46
CA LYS A 15 -47.96 -28.46 5.50
C LYS A 15 -48.55 -27.97 4.17
N ARG A 16 -49.59 -27.14 4.21
CA ARG A 16 -50.21 -26.54 3.01
C ARG A 16 -49.25 -25.61 2.26
N ASP A 17 -48.48 -24.80 2.96
CA ASP A 17 -47.59 -23.80 2.35
C ASP A 17 -46.27 -24.41 1.83
N ALA A 18 -45.94 -25.64 2.26
CA ALA A 18 -44.82 -26.43 1.77
C ALA A 18 -45.12 -27.16 0.44
N ASP A 19 -46.40 -27.52 0.20
CA ASP A 19 -46.87 -28.09 -1.06
C ASP A 19 -47.19 -26.97 -2.08
N PRO A 20 -46.46 -26.86 -3.20
CA PRO A 20 -46.64 -25.77 -4.16
C PRO A 20 -48.05 -25.74 -4.77
N PHE A 21 -48.67 -26.90 -5.01
CA PHE A 21 -49.96 -26.99 -5.69
C PHE A 21 -51.10 -26.60 -4.75
N LYS A 22 -51.10 -27.14 -3.52
CA LYS A 22 -52.09 -26.76 -2.50
C LYS A 22 -51.99 -25.30 -2.08
N ARG A 23 -50.77 -24.76 -2.10
CA ARG A 23 -50.54 -23.33 -1.86
C ARG A 23 -51.14 -22.48 -2.97
N ALA A 24 -50.93 -22.86 -4.24
CA ALA A 24 -51.49 -22.15 -5.39
C ALA A 24 -53.03 -22.16 -5.36
N GLU A 25 -53.64 -23.32 -5.08
CA GLU A 25 -55.09 -23.46 -4.95
C GLU A 25 -55.66 -22.60 -3.82
N HIS A 26 -55.00 -22.58 -2.65
CA HIS A 26 -55.41 -21.72 -1.53
C HIS A 26 -55.32 -20.23 -1.89
N GLN A 27 -54.25 -19.81 -2.57
CA GLN A 27 -54.09 -18.44 -3.03
C GLN A 27 -55.14 -18.04 -4.09
N ALA A 28 -55.54 -18.97 -4.97
CA ALA A 28 -56.62 -18.76 -5.92
C ALA A 28 -57.96 -18.55 -5.19
N LYS A 29 -58.30 -19.41 -4.22
CA LYS A 29 -59.50 -19.24 -3.38
C LYS A 29 -59.50 -17.92 -2.61
N CYS A 30 -58.35 -17.49 -2.07
CA CYS A 30 -58.23 -16.19 -1.40
C CYS A 30 -58.41 -15.01 -2.36
N ARG A 31 -57.88 -15.10 -3.59
CA ARG A 31 -58.06 -14.06 -4.62
C ARG A 31 -59.51 -13.95 -5.08
N ALA A 32 -60.17 -15.08 -5.33
CA ALA A 32 -61.59 -15.12 -5.67
C ALA A 32 -62.46 -14.50 -4.56
N LYS A 33 -62.20 -14.86 -3.29
CA LYS A 33 -62.88 -14.26 -2.14
C LYS A 33 -62.66 -12.75 -2.03
N TYR A 34 -61.43 -12.28 -2.25
CA TYR A 34 -61.12 -10.85 -2.25
C TYR A 34 -61.90 -10.10 -3.34
N GLN A 35 -62.02 -10.66 -4.54
CA GLN A 35 -62.82 -10.08 -5.62
C GLN A 35 -64.31 -10.06 -5.28
N GLN A 36 -64.83 -11.14 -4.68
CA GLN A 36 -66.22 -11.22 -4.25
C GLN A 36 -66.54 -10.22 -3.12
N ASP A 37 -65.67 -10.07 -2.12
CA ASP A 37 -65.82 -9.09 -1.04
C ASP A 37 -65.73 -7.64 -1.57
N PHE A 38 -65.03 -7.42 -2.69
CA PHE A 38 -64.99 -6.15 -3.40
C PHE A 38 -66.29 -5.88 -4.16
N ALA A 39 -66.80 -6.88 -4.89
CA ALA A 39 -68.06 -6.79 -5.64
C ALA A 39 -69.28 -6.58 -4.73
N VAL A 40 -69.29 -7.18 -3.54
CA VAL A 40 -70.36 -7.04 -2.54
C VAL A 40 -70.15 -5.80 -1.63
N GLY A 41 -69.13 -4.97 -1.90
CA GLY A 41 -68.91 -3.69 -1.21
C GLY A 41 -68.39 -3.78 0.24
N LYS A 42 -67.99 -4.97 0.69
CA LYS A 42 -67.37 -5.20 2.01
C LYS A 42 -65.94 -4.66 2.09
N LEU A 43 -65.25 -4.57 0.95
CA LEU A 43 -63.94 -3.93 0.79
C LEU A 43 -64.06 -2.69 -0.10
N LYS A 44 -63.45 -1.58 0.31
CA LYS A 44 -63.41 -0.31 -0.42
C LYS A 44 -61.97 0.06 -0.76
N HIS A 45 -61.73 0.70 -1.91
CA HIS A 45 -60.44 1.32 -2.18
C HIS A 45 -60.21 2.50 -1.23
N ILE A 46 -58.94 2.79 -0.91
CA ILE A 46 -58.57 3.88 0.01
C ILE A 46 -59.15 5.23 -0.41
N ASN A 47 -59.28 5.47 -1.72
CA ASN A 47 -59.81 6.72 -2.26
C ASN A 47 -61.32 6.87 -2.02
N ASP A 48 -62.03 5.74 -1.92
CA ASP A 48 -63.49 5.69 -1.73
C ASP A 48 -63.87 5.56 -0.23
N MET A 49 -62.86 5.51 0.65
CA MET A 49 -63.04 5.51 2.10
C MET A 49 -63.14 6.94 2.62
N THR A 50 -64.00 7.15 3.62
CA THR A 50 -64.10 8.46 4.28
C THR A 50 -62.80 8.84 4.99
N HIS A 51 -62.59 10.13 5.22
CA HIS A 51 -61.39 10.65 5.89
C HIS A 51 -61.14 10.01 7.27
N ARG A 52 -62.21 9.61 7.98
CA ARG A 52 -62.16 8.93 9.28
C ARG A 52 -61.72 7.47 9.14
N GLU A 53 -62.23 6.76 8.13
CA GLU A 53 -61.85 5.38 7.82
C GLU A 53 -60.41 5.27 7.31
N GLN A 54 -59.99 6.19 6.44
CA GLN A 54 -58.58 6.28 6.01
C GLN A 54 -57.64 6.49 7.20
N ARG A 55 -58.02 7.35 8.17
CA ARG A 55 -57.23 7.53 9.41
C ARG A 55 -57.17 6.25 10.23
N ARG A 56 -58.30 5.53 10.38
CA ARG A 56 -58.36 4.24 11.08
C ARG A 56 -57.43 3.21 10.42
N GLN A 57 -57.49 3.09 9.10
CA GLN A 57 -56.67 2.13 8.35
C GLN A 57 -55.17 2.49 8.38
N ARG A 58 -54.82 3.77 8.35
CA ARG A 58 -53.43 4.23 8.57
C ARG A 58 -52.95 3.93 10.00
N LYS A 59 -53.81 4.04 11.01
CA LYS A 59 -53.49 3.71 12.41
C LYS A 59 -53.25 2.20 12.59
N GLU A 60 -54.12 1.37 12.01
CA GLU A 60 -53.98 -0.08 11.89
C GLU A 60 -52.66 -0.48 11.22
N TRP A 61 -52.36 0.11 10.05
CA TRP A 61 -51.12 -0.14 9.32
C TRP A 61 -49.88 0.24 10.12
N LYS A 62 -49.90 1.39 10.81
CA LYS A 62 -48.80 1.79 11.72
C LYS A 62 -48.61 0.79 12.85
N LYS A 63 -49.68 0.31 13.49
CA LYS A 63 -49.61 -0.72 14.54
C LYS A 63 -48.96 -2.01 13.98
N LYS A 64 -49.41 -2.49 12.83
CA LYS A 64 -48.85 -3.68 12.16
C LYS A 64 -47.37 -3.51 11.82
N LYS A 65 -46.96 -2.35 11.29
CA LYS A 65 -45.55 -2.06 10.99
C LYS A 65 -44.67 -1.94 12.23
N ILE A 66 -45.19 -1.39 13.33
CA ILE A 66 -44.47 -1.35 14.61
C ILE A 66 -44.27 -2.78 15.16
N ALA A 67 -45.31 -3.62 15.11
CA ALA A 67 -45.22 -5.02 15.53
C ALA A 67 -44.23 -5.82 14.64
N GLU A 68 -44.25 -5.61 13.33
CA GLU A 68 -43.29 -6.22 12.40
C GLU A 68 -41.85 -5.81 12.71
N ARG A 69 -41.61 -4.51 12.98
CA ARG A 69 -40.29 -4.00 13.37
C ARG A 69 -39.83 -4.57 14.70
N LYS A 70 -40.72 -4.68 15.70
CA LYS A 70 -40.41 -5.36 16.97
C LYS A 70 -40.05 -6.83 16.77
N ARG A 71 -40.79 -7.56 15.91
CA ARG A 71 -40.49 -8.97 15.59
C ARG A 71 -39.14 -9.12 14.88
N LYS A 72 -38.83 -8.22 13.93
CA LYS A 72 -37.53 -8.19 13.25
C LYS A 72 -36.39 -7.83 14.20
N ALA A 73 -36.59 -6.88 15.11
CA ALA A 73 -35.61 -6.54 16.15
C ALA A 73 -35.35 -7.71 17.11
N ASN A 74 -36.40 -8.46 17.52
CA ASN A 74 -36.23 -9.67 18.34
C ASN A 74 -35.50 -10.80 17.60
N ASN A 75 -35.80 -11.03 16.31
CA ASN A 75 -35.03 -11.98 15.50
C ASN A 75 -33.57 -11.54 15.34
N HIS A 76 -33.31 -10.24 15.15
CA HIS A 76 -31.96 -9.71 15.04
C HIS A 76 -31.19 -9.74 16.38
N ALA A 77 -31.89 -9.66 17.51
CA ALA A 77 -31.33 -9.85 18.85
C ALA A 77 -30.98 -11.33 19.12
N GLN A 78 -31.75 -12.28 18.59
CA GLN A 78 -31.39 -13.71 18.64
C GLN A 78 -30.13 -14.02 17.82
N ILE A 79 -29.95 -13.40 16.66
CA ILE A 79 -28.77 -13.56 15.78
C ILE A 79 -27.48 -13.00 16.40
N LEU A 80 -27.57 -12.07 17.35
CA LEU A 80 -26.43 -11.43 18.04
C LEU A 80 -26.04 -12.13 19.36
N THR A 81 -26.64 -13.27 19.67
CA THR A 81 -26.13 -14.17 20.72
C THR A 81 -25.21 -15.17 20.05
N PRO A 82 -23.92 -15.30 20.45
CA PRO A 82 -23.04 -16.30 19.85
C PRO A 82 -23.67 -17.69 19.99
N PRO A 83 -23.64 -18.55 18.95
CA PRO A 83 -23.97 -19.96 19.13
C PRO A 83 -23.04 -20.56 20.20
N SER A 84 -23.59 -21.38 21.11
CA SER A 84 -22.77 -22.27 21.91
C SER A 84 -21.99 -23.19 20.95
N SER A 85 -20.66 -23.17 21.01
CA SER A 85 -19.79 -24.04 20.20
C SER A 85 -19.99 -25.53 20.55
N PRO A 86 -19.41 -26.45 19.76
CA PRO A 86 -20.09 -27.48 18.97
C PRO A 86 -20.50 -28.72 19.79
N VAL A 87 -21.39 -29.51 19.20
CA VAL A 87 -21.82 -30.84 19.66
C VAL A 87 -20.60 -31.77 19.76
N PRO A 88 -20.32 -32.41 20.91
CA PRO A 88 -19.32 -33.47 21.02
C PRO A 88 -19.85 -34.76 20.37
N GLY A 89 -19.02 -35.38 19.51
CA GLY A 89 -19.18 -36.78 19.10
C GLY A 89 -18.92 -37.75 20.25
N PRO A 90 -19.17 -39.06 20.05
CA PRO A 90 -19.34 -40.01 21.16
C PRO A 90 -18.02 -40.40 21.85
N LEU A 91 -18.06 -40.26 23.18
CA LEU A 91 -17.45 -41.05 24.27
C LEU A 91 -15.98 -41.53 24.16
N ILE A 92 -15.13 -40.98 25.05
CA ILE A 92 -14.22 -41.79 25.88
C ILE A 92 -14.35 -41.29 27.32
N HIS A 93 -14.58 -42.24 28.23
CA HIS A 93 -14.82 -42.05 29.67
C HIS A 93 -13.47 -41.98 30.40
N VAL A 94 -13.21 -40.90 31.15
CA VAL A 94 -12.21 -40.88 32.22
C VAL A 94 -12.79 -40.06 33.39
N PRO A 95 -12.82 -40.56 34.63
CA PRO A 95 -13.41 -39.85 35.77
C PRO A 95 -12.41 -38.96 36.54
N ASP A 96 -13.00 -37.98 37.24
CA ASP A 96 -12.53 -37.19 38.41
C ASP A 96 -11.60 -35.95 38.24
N PRO A 97 -11.57 -35.02 39.22
CA PRO A 97 -12.68 -34.18 39.70
C PRO A 97 -12.33 -32.67 39.68
N THR A 98 -13.34 -31.80 39.86
CA THR A 98 -13.29 -30.32 39.71
C THR A 98 -12.30 -29.57 40.63
N PRO A 99 -11.97 -28.28 40.36
CA PRO A 99 -12.68 -27.23 41.13
C PRO A 99 -13.16 -25.99 40.34
N GLN A 100 -14.32 -25.51 40.77
CA GLN A 100 -15.25 -24.55 40.14
C GLN A 100 -14.84 -23.06 40.13
N ILE A 101 -13.55 -22.69 40.15
CA ILE A 101 -13.15 -21.29 40.42
C ILE A 101 -13.11 -20.41 39.14
N GLY A 102 -13.01 -20.99 37.94
CA GLY A 102 -12.85 -20.25 36.67
C GLY A 102 -14.13 -19.68 36.00
N LEU A 103 -15.32 -20.15 36.38
CA LEU A 103 -16.58 -19.83 35.68
C LEU A 103 -17.21 -18.49 36.12
N HIS A 104 -16.94 -18.03 37.34
CA HIS A 104 -17.56 -16.82 37.87
C HIS A 104 -16.98 -15.54 37.22
N ASN A 105 -15.67 -15.52 36.95
CA ASN A 105 -14.99 -14.37 36.34
C ASN A 105 -15.36 -14.17 34.86
N THR A 106 -15.55 -15.26 34.10
CA THR A 106 -15.99 -15.21 32.70
C THR A 106 -17.45 -14.77 32.56
N ARG A 107 -18.36 -15.21 33.45
CA ARG A 107 -19.76 -14.72 33.48
C ARG A 107 -19.85 -13.24 33.85
N ARG A 108 -19.06 -12.76 34.83
CA ARG A 108 -19.03 -11.35 35.22
C ARG A 108 -18.51 -10.46 34.09
N LYS A 109 -17.46 -10.90 33.39
CA LYS A 109 -16.89 -10.21 32.22
C LYS A 109 -17.90 -10.14 31.06
N LYS A 110 -18.57 -11.25 30.73
CA LYS A 110 -19.65 -11.27 29.72
C LYS A 110 -20.83 -10.36 30.09
N ARG A 111 -21.24 -10.32 31.37
CA ARG A 111 -22.29 -9.41 31.85
C ARG A 111 -21.87 -7.94 31.77
N ARG A 112 -20.62 -7.59 32.11
CA ARG A 112 -20.07 -6.21 31.96
C ARG A 112 -20.05 -5.78 30.50
N ILE A 113 -19.58 -6.64 29.61
CA ILE A 113 -19.55 -6.35 28.16
C ILE A 113 -20.98 -6.13 27.63
N ALA A 114 -21.91 -7.04 27.95
CA ALA A 114 -23.31 -6.89 27.55
C ALA A 114 -23.97 -5.63 28.13
N LYS A 115 -23.62 -5.23 29.36
CA LYS A 115 -24.08 -3.97 29.97
C LYS A 115 -23.52 -2.76 29.21
N CYS A 116 -22.23 -2.75 28.88
CA CYS A 116 -21.60 -1.69 28.09
C CYS A 116 -22.27 -1.49 26.72
N TYR A 117 -22.59 -2.59 26.01
CA TYR A 117 -23.32 -2.50 24.73
C TYR A 117 -24.74 -1.93 24.90
N ARG A 118 -25.45 -2.30 25.97
CA ARG A 118 -26.78 -1.74 26.28
C ARG A 118 -26.71 -0.25 26.64
N ASP A 119 -25.73 0.16 27.42
CA ASP A 119 -25.58 1.55 27.85
C ASP A 119 -25.15 2.45 26.68
N ASN A 120 -24.25 1.97 25.81
CA ASN A 120 -23.92 2.65 24.55
C ASN A 120 -25.13 2.82 23.63
N MET A 121 -26.04 1.84 23.59
CA MET A 121 -27.27 1.95 22.80
C MET A 121 -28.23 2.99 23.40
N LYS A 122 -28.39 3.02 24.73
CA LYS A 122 -29.17 4.06 25.42
C LYS A 122 -28.62 5.47 25.18
N LEU A 123 -27.29 5.64 25.24
CA LEU A 123 -26.64 6.92 24.97
C LEU A 123 -26.85 7.38 23.53
N LYS A 124 -26.80 6.45 22.55
CA LYS A 124 -27.11 6.77 21.15
C LYS A 124 -28.57 7.22 20.97
N ASP A 125 -29.51 6.56 21.62
CA ASP A 125 -30.94 6.94 21.58
C ASP A 125 -31.19 8.31 22.23
N GLN A 126 -30.53 8.59 23.36
CA GLN A 126 -30.59 9.89 24.03
C GLN A 126 -30.01 11.01 23.15
N LEU A 127 -28.88 10.76 22.50
CA LEU A 127 -28.25 11.70 21.57
C LEU A 127 -29.19 12.02 20.39
N GLU A 128 -29.86 11.01 19.83
CA GLU A 128 -30.80 11.21 18.73
C GLU A 128 -32.06 11.96 19.18
N ALA A 129 -32.58 11.66 20.39
CA ALA A 129 -33.69 12.40 20.98
C ALA A 129 -33.33 13.88 21.21
N ALA A 130 -32.14 14.16 21.75
CA ALA A 130 -31.63 15.51 21.94
C ALA A 130 -31.50 16.27 20.61
N ARG A 131 -30.95 15.63 19.56
CA ARG A 131 -30.87 16.22 18.21
C ARG A 131 -32.26 16.57 17.66
N ARG A 132 -33.24 15.69 17.81
CA ARG A 132 -34.64 15.93 17.38
C ARG A 132 -35.28 17.08 18.17
N LEU A 133 -35.02 17.18 19.47
CA LEU A 133 -35.52 18.29 20.29
C LEU A 133 -34.90 19.63 19.85
N ASN A 134 -33.59 19.66 19.64
CA ASN A 134 -32.87 20.85 19.20
C ASN A 134 -33.41 21.38 17.85
N GLN A 135 -33.67 20.48 16.91
CA GLN A 135 -34.27 20.83 15.62
C GLN A 135 -35.70 21.37 15.76
N LYS A 136 -36.50 20.84 16.70
CA LYS A 136 -37.84 21.37 17.00
C LYS A 136 -37.77 22.79 17.58
N LEU A 137 -36.86 23.03 18.54
CA LEU A 137 -36.67 24.34 19.16
C LEU A 137 -36.23 25.39 18.12
N TYR A 138 -35.28 25.04 17.25
CA TYR A 138 -34.84 25.91 16.15
C TYR A 138 -36.00 26.33 15.23
N VAL A 139 -36.87 25.39 14.86
CA VAL A 139 -38.05 25.70 14.03
C VAL A 139 -39.06 26.57 14.78
N ARG A 140 -39.24 26.36 16.10
CA ARG A 140 -40.13 27.19 16.93
C ARG A 140 -39.64 28.63 17.01
N LEU A 141 -38.34 28.82 17.25
CA LEU A 141 -37.68 30.12 17.32
C LEU A 141 -37.74 30.85 15.98
N SER A 142 -37.58 30.12 14.86
CA SER A 142 -37.77 30.66 13.50
C SER A 142 -39.20 31.12 13.23
N ARG A 143 -40.22 30.48 13.82
CA ARG A 143 -41.63 30.88 13.68
C ARG A 143 -41.96 32.10 14.55
N GLN A 144 -41.47 32.15 15.79
CA GLN A 144 -41.64 33.33 16.66
C GLN A 144 -41.03 34.59 16.02
N ARG A 145 -39.83 34.49 15.42
CA ARG A 145 -39.22 35.61 14.69
C ARG A 145 -40.03 36.11 13.48
N LYS A 146 -40.90 35.29 12.89
CA LYS A 146 -41.76 35.68 11.76
C LYS A 146 -43.07 36.36 12.17
N ASN A 147 -43.48 36.19 13.42
CA ASN A 147 -44.75 36.74 13.95
C ASN A 147 -44.55 37.98 14.83
N SER A 148 -43.31 38.47 15.03
CA SER A 148 -43.06 39.71 15.76
C SER A 148 -43.46 40.93 14.92
N PRO A 149 -44.31 41.84 15.42
CA PRO A 149 -44.78 43.02 14.68
C PRO A 149 -43.67 44.04 14.32
N LEU A 150 -42.52 44.00 15.02
CA LEU A 150 -41.49 45.04 14.98
C LEU A 150 -40.42 44.89 13.87
N MET A 151 -40.52 43.91 12.95
CA MET A 151 -39.58 43.79 11.82
C MET A 151 -40.27 43.28 10.53
N LYS A 152 -40.93 44.16 9.77
CA LYS A 152 -41.25 43.88 8.36
C LYS A 152 -39.97 44.06 7.53
N CYS A 153 -39.17 43.01 7.37
CA CYS A 153 -38.02 43.04 6.46
C CYS A 153 -38.46 43.38 5.01
N PRO A 154 -37.72 44.23 4.28
CA PRO A 154 -37.96 44.49 2.86
C PRO A 154 -38.02 43.21 2.03
N ASP A 155 -38.85 43.21 0.98
CA ASP A 155 -39.01 42.04 0.11
C ASP A 155 -37.69 41.67 -0.61
N THR A 156 -37.05 40.58 -0.15
CA THR A 156 -35.91 39.95 -0.85
C THR A 156 -36.29 39.45 -2.24
N PRO A 157 -35.32 39.27 -3.18
CA PRO A 157 -35.58 38.67 -4.49
C PRO A 157 -36.35 37.34 -4.38
N ARG A 158 -35.98 36.47 -3.43
CA ARG A 158 -36.67 35.19 -3.18
C ARG A 158 -38.12 35.37 -2.72
N THR A 159 -38.41 36.35 -1.87
CA THR A 159 -39.80 36.60 -1.43
C THR A 159 -40.63 37.25 -2.54
N LYS A 160 -40.05 38.14 -3.37
CA LYS A 160 -40.71 38.67 -4.58
C LYS A 160 -41.06 37.55 -5.56
N THR A 161 -40.11 36.67 -5.88
CA THR A 161 -40.35 35.50 -6.76
C THR A 161 -41.41 34.57 -6.17
N ASN A 162 -41.32 34.24 -4.87
CA ASN A 162 -42.31 33.39 -4.22
C ASN A 162 -43.70 34.03 -4.13
N LYS A 163 -43.82 35.35 -3.93
CA LYS A 163 -45.10 36.07 -3.99
C LYS A 163 -45.68 36.00 -5.40
N LEU A 164 -44.87 36.21 -6.43
CA LEU A 164 -45.29 36.11 -7.83
C LEU A 164 -45.81 34.69 -8.17
N LEU A 165 -45.07 33.65 -7.76
CA LEU A 165 -45.45 32.25 -7.97
C LEU A 165 -46.65 31.80 -7.10
N ARG A 166 -46.75 32.28 -5.86
CA ARG A 166 -47.90 31.98 -4.97
C ARG A 166 -49.16 32.63 -5.50
N ASN A 167 -49.11 33.90 -5.90
CA ASN A 167 -50.29 34.59 -6.45
C ASN A 167 -50.76 33.90 -7.74
N TRP A 168 -49.84 33.38 -8.55
CA TRP A 168 -50.17 32.55 -9.71
C TRP A 168 -50.86 31.22 -9.35
N ASN A 169 -50.34 30.49 -8.36
CA ASN A 169 -50.87 29.18 -7.96
C ASN A 169 -52.18 29.24 -7.13
N THR A 170 -52.34 30.25 -6.28
CA THR A 170 -53.46 30.31 -5.30
C THR A 170 -54.78 30.73 -5.96
N GLU A 171 -54.73 31.59 -6.98
CA GLU A 171 -55.92 31.99 -7.76
C GLU A 171 -56.28 31.00 -8.89
N ASN A 172 -55.33 30.18 -9.35
CA ASN A 172 -55.63 29.10 -10.29
C ASN A 172 -56.38 27.93 -9.62
N ARG A 173 -56.19 27.71 -8.31
CA ARG A 173 -56.93 26.69 -7.52
C ARG A 173 -58.30 27.14 -7.02
N LYS A 174 -58.55 28.44 -6.84
CA LYS A 174 -59.87 28.98 -6.49
C LYS A 174 -60.63 29.33 -7.77
N MET A 175 -61.46 28.41 -8.25
CA MET A 175 -62.24 28.48 -9.50
C MET A 175 -63.38 29.53 -9.50
N LYS A 176 -63.23 30.66 -8.80
CA LYS A 176 -64.24 31.75 -8.69
C LYS A 176 -63.64 33.17 -8.66
N GLY A 177 -62.43 33.39 -9.17
CA GLY A 177 -61.88 34.73 -9.40
C GLY A 177 -62.24 35.27 -10.79
N SER A 178 -62.65 36.54 -10.90
CA SER A 178 -62.97 37.20 -12.18
C SER A 178 -61.87 36.98 -13.24
N ARG A 179 -62.26 36.62 -14.47
CA ARG A 179 -61.40 36.40 -15.65
C ARG A 179 -60.38 37.55 -15.84
N ARG A 180 -60.75 38.76 -15.42
CA ARG A 180 -59.93 39.98 -15.42
C ARG A 180 -58.69 39.90 -14.52
N ASN A 181 -58.80 39.35 -13.31
CA ASN A 181 -57.67 39.26 -12.37
C ASN A 181 -56.64 38.22 -12.82
N ARG A 182 -57.10 37.08 -13.36
CA ARG A 182 -56.22 36.06 -13.96
C ARG A 182 -55.43 36.63 -15.14
N ARG A 183 -56.07 37.40 -16.02
CA ARG A 183 -55.41 38.10 -17.13
C ARG A 183 -54.40 39.14 -16.62
N LYS A 184 -54.75 39.92 -15.59
CA LYS A 184 -53.85 40.91 -14.97
C LYS A 184 -52.59 40.26 -14.37
N MET A 185 -52.72 39.16 -13.66
CA MET A 185 -51.58 38.45 -13.06
C MET A 185 -50.73 37.70 -14.09
N LYS A 186 -51.36 37.05 -15.08
CA LYS A 186 -50.64 36.47 -16.24
C LYS A 186 -49.84 37.55 -16.97
N ASN A 187 -50.44 38.72 -17.20
CA ASN A 187 -49.76 39.85 -17.82
C ASN A 187 -48.62 40.39 -16.95
N LYS A 188 -48.77 40.40 -15.61
CA LYS A 188 -47.70 40.83 -14.69
C LYS A 188 -46.51 39.86 -14.69
N ALA A 189 -46.75 38.56 -14.63
CA ALA A 189 -45.71 37.55 -14.75
C ALA A 189 -45.05 37.59 -16.12
N LYS A 190 -45.84 37.69 -17.20
CA LYS A 190 -45.34 37.85 -18.58
C LYS A 190 -44.45 39.08 -18.70
N LYS A 191 -44.90 40.26 -18.23
CA LYS A 191 -44.10 41.50 -18.26
C LYS A 191 -42.79 41.36 -17.47
N THR A 192 -42.83 40.71 -16.30
CA THR A 192 -41.62 40.50 -15.48
C THR A 192 -40.60 39.59 -16.16
N LEU A 193 -41.05 38.49 -16.75
CA LEU A 193 -40.19 37.56 -17.49
C LEU A 193 -39.66 38.19 -18.78
N MET A 194 -40.52 38.87 -19.54
CA MET A 194 -40.11 39.61 -20.74
C MET A 194 -39.05 40.65 -20.39
N PHE A 195 -39.24 41.44 -19.33
CA PHE A 195 -38.25 42.42 -18.88
C PHE A 195 -36.91 41.76 -18.54
N GLN A 196 -36.92 40.64 -17.80
CA GLN A 196 -35.69 39.94 -17.43
C GLN A 196 -34.96 39.35 -18.64
N LEU A 197 -35.69 38.75 -19.58
CA LEU A 197 -35.10 38.15 -20.79
C LEU A 197 -34.59 39.22 -21.75
N SER A 198 -35.36 40.29 -22.00
CA SER A 198 -34.93 41.41 -22.84
C SER A 198 -33.70 42.10 -22.26
N LEU A 199 -33.66 42.35 -20.95
CA LEU A 199 -32.48 42.95 -20.30
C LEU A 199 -31.25 42.04 -20.40
N SER A 200 -31.43 40.72 -20.23
CA SER A 200 -30.32 39.77 -20.33
C SER A 200 -29.75 39.71 -21.75
N ASP A 201 -30.60 39.74 -22.77
CA ASP A 201 -30.17 39.69 -24.17
C ASP A 201 -29.51 41.01 -24.62
N GLU A 202 -30.00 42.15 -24.11
CA GLU A 202 -29.36 43.45 -24.34
C GLU A 202 -27.98 43.52 -23.65
N LEU A 203 -27.87 43.06 -22.41
CA LEU A 203 -26.59 42.99 -21.69
C LEU A 203 -25.60 42.05 -22.35
N LYS A 204 -26.06 40.92 -22.87
CA LYS A 204 -25.25 39.97 -23.65
C LYS A 204 -24.73 40.61 -24.93
N THR A 205 -25.58 41.34 -25.66
CA THR A 205 -25.19 42.06 -26.88
C THR A 205 -24.16 43.14 -26.57
N LYS A 206 -24.38 43.93 -25.51
CA LYS A 206 -23.43 44.95 -25.05
C LYS A 206 -22.10 44.33 -24.59
N TYR A 207 -22.12 43.22 -23.84
CA TYR A 207 -20.91 42.51 -23.42
C TYR A 207 -20.11 41.98 -24.62
N GLY A 208 -20.78 41.40 -25.63
CA GLY A 208 -20.15 40.89 -26.84
C GLY A 208 -19.49 41.97 -27.70
N ARG A 209 -20.08 43.18 -27.75
CA ARG A 209 -19.54 44.33 -28.51
C ARG A 209 -18.55 45.20 -27.72
N ALA A 210 -18.51 45.06 -26.39
CA ALA A 210 -17.68 45.89 -25.52
C ALA A 210 -16.18 45.58 -25.59
N LYS A 211 -15.34 46.60 -25.42
CA LYS A 211 -13.88 46.42 -25.28
C LYS A 211 -13.54 45.68 -23.98
N ARG A 212 -12.35 45.06 -23.93
CA ARG A 212 -11.93 44.17 -22.82
C ARG A 212 -12.03 44.80 -21.42
N GLN A 213 -11.79 46.11 -21.29
CA GLN A 213 -11.92 46.82 -20.01
C GLN A 213 -13.38 47.00 -19.58
N GLN A 214 -14.27 47.32 -20.51
CA GLN A 214 -15.72 47.41 -20.27
C GLN A 214 -16.32 46.02 -19.97
N GLN A 215 -15.83 44.97 -20.62
CA GLN A 215 -16.20 43.58 -20.29
C GLN A 215 -15.85 43.22 -18.85
N LYS A 216 -14.71 43.69 -18.30
CA LYS A 216 -14.37 43.48 -16.89
C LYS A 216 -15.38 44.13 -15.95
N TYR A 217 -15.71 45.41 -16.17
CA TYR A 217 -16.72 46.11 -15.35
C TYR A 217 -18.08 45.42 -15.41
N LEU A 218 -18.53 45.00 -16.60
CA LEU A 218 -19.79 44.24 -16.76
C LEU A 218 -19.73 42.87 -16.05
N ALA A 219 -18.57 42.21 -16.04
CA ALA A 219 -18.37 40.95 -15.33
C ALA A 219 -18.27 41.12 -13.80
N GLU A 220 -17.88 42.29 -13.29
CA GLU A 220 -17.90 42.58 -11.86
C GLU A 220 -19.33 42.80 -11.35
N LEU A 221 -20.19 43.46 -12.15
CA LEU A 221 -21.61 43.65 -11.82
C LEU A 221 -22.35 42.30 -11.64
N THR A 222 -21.97 41.28 -12.41
CA THR A 222 -22.55 39.91 -12.30
C THR A 222 -21.96 39.09 -11.15
N GLN A 223 -20.89 39.56 -10.51
CA GLN A 223 -20.31 38.96 -9.30
C GLN A 223 -20.84 39.59 -7.99
N GLY A 224 -21.93 40.35 -8.07
CA GLY A 224 -22.56 41.02 -6.94
C GLY A 224 -22.97 40.07 -5.79
N ARG A 225 -23.04 40.64 -4.57
CA ARG A 225 -23.34 39.91 -3.31
C ARG A 225 -24.63 39.07 -3.39
N LEU A 226 -25.65 39.54 -4.12
CA LEU A 226 -26.93 38.86 -4.26
C LEU A 226 -26.83 37.57 -5.10
N LEU A 227 -26.12 37.59 -6.24
CA LEU A 227 -25.94 36.41 -7.09
C LEU A 227 -25.09 35.35 -6.39
N LYS A 228 -24.09 35.76 -5.60
CA LYS A 228 -23.32 34.87 -4.70
C LYS A 228 -24.23 34.19 -3.66
N LYS A 229 -25.07 34.98 -2.95
CA LYS A 229 -25.98 34.47 -1.91
C LYS A 229 -26.95 33.40 -2.43
N TYR A 230 -27.42 33.53 -3.67
CA TYR A 230 -28.38 32.59 -4.27
C TYR A 230 -27.74 31.56 -5.21
N LYS A 231 -26.41 31.50 -5.32
CA LYS A 231 -25.67 30.57 -6.21
C LYS A 231 -26.07 30.68 -7.68
N LEU A 232 -26.27 31.90 -8.18
CA LEU A 232 -26.70 32.17 -9.56
C LEU A 232 -25.59 32.75 -10.45
N ILE A 233 -24.34 32.77 -10.00
CA ILE A 233 -23.21 33.30 -10.79
C ILE A 233 -23.00 32.51 -12.07
N ASP A 234 -22.99 31.18 -11.99
CA ASP A 234 -22.72 30.34 -13.16
C ASP A 234 -23.84 30.49 -14.20
N LYS A 235 -25.09 30.55 -13.74
CA LYS A 235 -26.24 30.84 -14.60
C LYS A 235 -26.13 32.24 -15.25
N ALA A 236 -25.70 33.26 -14.51
CA ALA A 236 -25.50 34.60 -15.08
C ALA A 236 -24.36 34.63 -16.11
N ARG A 237 -23.28 33.86 -15.89
CA ARG A 237 -22.17 33.72 -16.84
C ARG A 237 -22.61 33.01 -18.13
N GLU A 238 -23.42 31.97 -18.00
CA GLU A 238 -23.98 31.22 -19.13
C GLU A 238 -24.91 32.09 -19.99
N GLU A 239 -25.89 32.76 -19.36
CA GLU A 239 -26.85 33.64 -20.06
C GLU A 239 -26.14 34.80 -20.79
N LEU A 240 -25.09 35.36 -20.18
CA LEU A 240 -24.31 36.46 -20.76
C LEU A 240 -23.12 36.01 -21.60
N LYS A 241 -22.93 34.69 -21.81
CA LYS A 241 -21.80 34.08 -22.53
C LYS A 241 -20.42 34.62 -22.11
N MET A 242 -20.21 34.81 -20.81
CA MET A 242 -18.94 35.28 -20.27
C MET A 242 -17.89 34.16 -20.35
N LYS A 243 -16.67 34.48 -20.82
CA LYS A 243 -15.55 33.53 -20.82
C LYS A 243 -15.26 33.12 -19.37
N ALA A 244 -15.26 31.82 -19.10
CA ALA A 244 -14.92 31.28 -17.78
C ALA A 244 -13.51 31.75 -17.40
N GLY A 245 -13.40 32.57 -16.36
CA GLY A 245 -12.10 32.87 -15.77
C GLY A 245 -11.52 31.58 -15.22
N THR A 246 -10.39 31.14 -15.75
CA THR A 246 -9.61 30.05 -15.16
C THR A 246 -9.43 30.33 -13.68
N THR A 247 -9.94 29.46 -12.82
CA THR A 247 -9.53 29.46 -11.41
C THR A 247 -8.03 29.23 -11.43
N ARG A 248 -7.24 30.30 -11.27
CA ARG A 248 -5.80 30.20 -11.06
C ARG A 248 -5.58 29.22 -9.90
N PHE A 249 -5.06 28.04 -10.21
CA PHE A 249 -4.35 27.22 -9.23
C PHE A 249 -3.35 28.14 -8.52
N LYS A 250 -3.42 28.26 -7.19
CA LYS A 250 -2.49 29.08 -6.41
C LYS A 250 -1.09 28.47 -6.48
N LYS A 251 -0.32 28.77 -7.54
CA LYS A 251 1.14 28.64 -7.56
C LYS A 251 1.67 29.52 -6.42
N GLY A 252 2.07 28.93 -5.29
CA GLY A 252 2.63 29.66 -4.15
C GLY A 252 2.27 29.16 -2.74
N SER A 253 1.39 28.15 -2.59
CA SER A 253 1.13 27.59 -1.25
C SER A 253 2.37 26.88 -0.68
N LEU A 254 2.55 26.90 0.64
CA LEU A 254 3.62 26.17 1.35
C LEU A 254 3.69 24.70 0.92
N SER A 255 2.51 24.12 0.64
CA SER A 255 2.35 22.76 0.11
C SER A 255 3.13 22.54 -1.18
N TYR A 256 3.08 23.48 -2.13
CA TYR A 256 3.75 23.34 -3.43
C TYR A 256 5.28 23.42 -3.32
N ARG A 257 5.81 24.21 -2.36
CA ARG A 257 7.27 24.34 -2.16
C ARG A 257 7.87 23.12 -1.44
N LEU A 258 7.11 22.53 -0.52
CA LEU A 258 7.56 21.39 0.28
C LEU A 258 7.28 20.04 -0.38
N GLU A 259 6.39 19.99 -1.38
CA GLU A 259 5.99 18.77 -2.07
C GLU A 259 7.18 17.99 -2.66
N PRO A 260 8.14 18.59 -3.40
CA PRO A 260 9.28 17.86 -3.94
C PRO A 260 10.16 17.23 -2.84
N LYS A 261 10.47 17.98 -1.77
CA LYS A 261 11.29 17.47 -0.65
C LYS A 261 10.61 16.32 0.09
N ILE A 262 9.29 16.40 0.28
CA ILE A 262 8.51 15.35 0.92
C ILE A 262 8.45 14.12 0.01
N PHE A 263 8.29 14.31 -1.30
CA PHE A 263 8.29 13.22 -2.26
C PHE A 263 9.63 12.48 -2.24
N GLU A 264 10.73 13.23 -2.34
CA GLU A 264 12.08 12.70 -2.27
C GLU A 264 12.29 11.91 -0.97
N PHE A 265 11.89 12.46 0.19
CA PHE A 265 11.98 11.76 1.47
C PHE A 265 11.20 10.44 1.48
N TYR A 266 9.97 10.41 0.98
CA TYR A 266 9.18 9.18 0.93
C TYR A 266 9.74 8.17 -0.08
N GLU A 267 10.36 8.62 -1.17
CA GLU A 267 10.96 7.75 -2.18
C GLU A 267 12.29 7.13 -1.77
N ARG A 268 12.87 7.53 -0.63
CA ARG A 268 14.06 6.89 -0.07
C ARG A 268 13.75 5.45 0.35
N ASP A 269 14.68 4.53 0.04
CA ASP A 269 14.52 3.09 0.24
C ASP A 269 14.45 2.67 1.73
N ASP A 270 14.92 3.51 2.65
CA ASP A 270 14.72 3.31 4.10
C ASP A 270 13.33 3.69 4.60
N ASN A 271 12.67 4.63 3.95
CA ASN A 271 11.36 5.12 4.36
C ASN A 271 10.23 4.36 3.68
N SER A 272 10.45 3.90 2.44
CA SER A 272 9.54 3.00 1.75
C SER A 272 10.30 2.01 0.87
N LYS A 273 9.80 0.80 0.73
CA LYS A 273 10.33 -0.22 -0.18
C LYS A 273 9.52 -0.28 -1.47
N ILE A 274 10.19 -0.43 -2.60
CA ILE A 274 9.52 -0.70 -3.86
C ILE A 274 8.99 -2.13 -3.87
N THR A 275 7.77 -2.34 -4.36
CA THR A 275 7.26 -3.71 -4.50
C THR A 275 7.81 -4.33 -5.78
N PRO A 276 8.36 -5.56 -5.75
CA PRO A 276 8.89 -6.21 -6.95
C PRO A 276 7.77 -6.75 -7.84
N GLY A 277 6.57 -6.93 -7.26
CA GLY A 277 5.42 -7.54 -7.91
C GLY A 277 4.99 -6.80 -9.17
N MET A 278 4.82 -7.55 -10.26
CA MET A 278 4.35 -7.01 -11.53
C MET A 278 3.00 -6.32 -11.35
N LYS A 279 2.05 -6.92 -10.64
CA LYS A 279 0.69 -6.37 -10.48
C LYS A 279 0.62 -5.20 -9.47
N ASP A 280 1.71 -4.88 -8.80
CA ASP A 280 1.74 -3.91 -7.71
C ASP A 280 1.95 -2.49 -8.24
N THR A 281 0.96 -1.96 -8.96
CA THR A 281 0.97 -0.58 -9.44
C THR A 281 -0.18 0.23 -8.90
N VAL A 282 0.02 1.55 -8.83
CA VAL A 282 -1.03 2.49 -8.48
C VAL A 282 -1.18 3.50 -9.61
N THR A 283 -2.40 3.70 -10.06
CA THR A 283 -2.73 4.70 -11.09
C THR A 283 -3.60 5.78 -10.46
N LYS A 284 -3.20 7.05 -10.63
CA LYS A 284 -4.01 8.20 -10.23
C LYS A 284 -3.84 9.32 -11.26
N ASN A 285 -4.95 9.93 -11.68
CA ASN A 285 -4.97 11.01 -12.68
C ASN A 285 -4.23 10.66 -13.99
N GLY A 286 -4.36 9.42 -14.49
CA GLY A 286 -3.69 8.97 -15.72
C GLY A 286 -2.20 8.64 -15.57
N VAL A 287 -1.58 8.89 -14.41
CA VAL A 287 -0.18 8.55 -14.13
C VAL A 287 -0.14 7.20 -13.40
N LYS A 288 0.51 6.21 -14.02
CA LYS A 288 0.76 4.87 -13.45
C LYS A 288 2.18 4.81 -12.90
N LYS A 289 2.33 4.40 -11.64
CA LYS A 289 3.62 4.27 -10.95
C LYS A 289 3.72 2.91 -10.27
N GLN A 290 4.94 2.39 -10.12
CA GLN A 290 5.23 1.22 -9.29
C GLN A 290 4.85 1.55 -7.85
N ARG A 291 4.13 0.64 -7.18
CA ARG A 291 3.74 0.82 -5.79
C ARG A 291 4.98 0.75 -4.91
N ARG A 292 5.03 1.63 -3.90
CA ARG A 292 5.98 1.59 -2.79
C ARG A 292 5.20 1.39 -1.50
N ILE A 293 5.73 0.58 -0.59
CA ILE A 293 5.15 0.30 0.72
C ILE A 293 5.98 1.00 1.77
N LEU A 294 5.34 1.71 2.70
CA LEU A 294 6.03 2.33 3.83
C LEU A 294 6.69 1.28 4.72
N ASN A 295 7.94 1.53 5.11
CA ASN A 295 8.67 0.63 6.01
C ASN A 295 8.26 0.82 7.48
N ASP A 296 7.74 2.00 7.84
CA ASP A 296 7.25 2.31 9.19
C ASP A 296 5.95 3.13 9.15
N THR A 297 5.39 3.45 10.32
CA THR A 297 4.20 4.30 10.43
C THR A 297 4.49 5.71 9.94
N VAL A 298 3.45 6.37 9.41
CA VAL A 298 3.56 7.76 8.92
C VAL A 298 3.97 8.72 10.05
N GLU A 299 3.60 8.39 11.30
CA GLU A 299 3.93 9.17 12.49
C GLU A 299 5.44 9.16 12.76
N LYS A 300 6.07 7.98 12.81
CA LYS A 300 7.53 7.88 12.98
C LYS A 300 8.31 8.47 11.81
N LEU A 301 7.80 8.30 10.58
CA LEU A 301 8.41 8.93 9.41
C LEU A 301 8.30 10.46 9.44
N HIS A 302 7.24 11.01 10.04
CA HIS A 302 7.11 12.45 10.25
C HIS A 302 8.10 12.98 11.27
N GLU A 303 8.28 12.27 12.40
CA GLU A 303 9.31 12.60 13.40
C GLU A 303 10.71 12.58 12.77
N LYS A 304 11.02 11.52 12.02
CA LYS A 304 12.27 11.39 11.28
C LYS A 304 12.48 12.54 10.29
N PHE A 305 11.44 12.92 9.54
CA PHE A 305 11.49 14.04 8.61
C PHE A 305 11.81 15.37 9.30
N LEU A 306 11.21 15.63 10.47
CA LEU A 306 11.46 16.84 11.26
C LEU A 306 12.88 16.88 11.85
N ILE A 307 13.40 15.72 12.29
CA ILE A 307 14.79 15.61 12.77
C ILE A 307 15.78 15.90 11.65
N GLU A 308 15.54 15.37 10.44
CA GLU A 308 16.40 15.60 9.28
C GLU A 308 16.28 17.03 8.72
N ASN A 309 15.14 17.70 8.94
CA ASN A 309 14.84 19.02 8.40
C ASN A 309 14.41 19.98 9.51
N THR A 310 15.32 20.27 10.44
CA THR A 310 15.09 21.16 11.59
C THR A 310 14.59 22.55 11.20
N ASN A 311 14.92 23.02 9.99
CA ASN A 311 14.50 24.31 9.45
C ASN A 311 13.04 24.34 8.93
N ILE A 312 12.33 23.19 8.92
CA ILE A 312 11.00 23.06 8.33
C ILE A 312 9.97 22.71 9.42
N THR A 313 9.09 23.65 9.73
CA THR A 313 7.92 23.40 10.58
C THR A 313 6.78 22.83 9.75
N LEU A 314 6.53 21.52 9.86
CA LEU A 314 5.47 20.83 9.13
C LEU A 314 4.59 20.03 10.08
N SER A 315 3.28 20.26 10.05
CA SER A 315 2.30 19.47 10.81
C SER A 315 2.18 18.04 10.24
N TYR A 316 1.95 17.05 11.09
CA TYR A 316 1.68 15.65 10.71
C TYR A 316 0.58 15.51 9.64
N THR A 317 -0.51 16.27 9.78
CA THR A 317 -1.64 16.22 8.84
C THR A 317 -1.26 16.69 7.44
N THR A 318 -0.46 17.76 7.34
CA THR A 318 0.04 18.27 6.06
C THR A 318 1.06 17.30 5.45
N PHE A 319 1.96 16.74 6.25
CA PHE A 319 2.92 15.71 5.81
C PHE A 319 2.22 14.47 5.25
N SER A 320 1.21 13.97 5.96
CA SER A 320 0.40 12.81 5.56
C SER A 320 -0.37 13.06 4.26
N ARG A 321 -0.89 14.29 4.08
CA ARG A 321 -1.63 14.69 2.87
C ARG A 321 -0.72 14.85 1.65
N LEU A 322 0.52 15.30 1.86
CA LEU A 322 1.53 15.47 0.81
C LEU A 322 2.25 14.17 0.45
N ARG A 323 1.85 13.03 1.01
CA ARG A 323 2.41 11.73 0.64
C ARG A 323 2.11 11.42 -0.84
N PRO A 324 3.11 10.97 -1.63
CA PRO A 324 2.89 10.51 -2.99
C PRO A 324 1.85 9.39 -3.07
N PHE A 325 1.00 9.39 -4.09
CA PHE A 325 -0.10 8.42 -4.16
C PHE A 325 0.35 6.97 -4.39
N TRP A 326 1.56 6.78 -4.95
CA TRP A 326 2.17 5.47 -5.18
C TRP A 326 2.86 4.91 -3.93
N VAL A 327 3.03 5.72 -2.87
CA VAL A 327 3.55 5.29 -1.58
C VAL A 327 2.36 5.01 -0.65
N GLN A 328 2.14 3.73 -0.34
CA GLN A 328 0.98 3.26 0.41
C GLN A 328 1.40 2.57 1.72
N PRO A 329 0.55 2.63 2.76
CA PRO A 329 0.74 1.78 3.93
C PRO A 329 0.55 0.30 3.55
N PRO A 330 1.22 -0.64 4.25
CA PRO A 330 1.09 -2.08 4.00
C PRO A 330 -0.35 -2.58 4.22
N LYS A 331 -0.81 -3.52 3.38
CA LYS A 331 -2.09 -4.24 3.49
C LYS A 331 -1.85 -5.73 3.80
N GLU A 332 -2.92 -6.47 4.14
CA GLU A 332 -2.85 -7.92 4.37
C GLU A 332 -2.34 -8.71 3.16
N SER A 333 -2.67 -8.27 1.94
CA SER A 333 -2.12 -8.82 0.69
C SER A 333 -0.63 -8.59 0.51
N ASP A 334 -0.08 -7.63 1.26
CA ASP A 334 1.32 -7.22 1.19
C ASP A 334 2.17 -7.91 2.27
N ARG A 335 1.66 -9.03 2.81
CA ARG A 335 2.38 -9.88 3.74
C ARG A 335 3.78 -10.16 3.19
N ASP A 336 4.80 -9.92 4.01
CA ASP A 336 6.19 -10.07 3.61
C ASP A 336 6.48 -11.53 3.20
N THR A 337 6.66 -11.74 1.89
CA THR A 337 7.03 -13.03 1.29
C THR A 337 8.55 -13.22 1.21
N CYS A 338 9.32 -12.19 1.54
CA CYS A 338 10.76 -12.08 1.33
C CYS A 338 11.44 -11.36 2.50
N GLY A 339 11.09 -11.78 3.72
CA GLY A 339 11.66 -11.28 4.98
C GLY A 339 13.08 -11.80 5.23
N CYS A 340 13.86 -11.05 6.00
CA CYS A 340 15.21 -11.45 6.39
C CYS A 340 15.16 -12.52 7.48
N LYS A 341 15.73 -13.70 7.22
CA LYS A 341 15.78 -14.83 8.16
C LYS A 341 16.28 -14.43 9.56
N LYS A 342 17.32 -13.60 9.64
CA LYS A 342 17.89 -13.11 10.90
C LYS A 342 16.88 -12.27 11.70
N HIS A 343 16.13 -11.39 11.04
CA HIS A 343 15.09 -10.57 11.69
C HIS A 343 13.91 -11.43 12.16
N GLU A 344 13.43 -12.33 11.30
CA GLU A 344 12.30 -13.22 11.64
C GLU A 344 12.64 -14.15 12.82
N ASN A 345 13.80 -14.79 12.80
CA ASN A 345 14.23 -15.66 13.89
C ASN A 345 14.44 -14.88 15.19
N MET A 346 15.05 -13.69 15.12
CA MET A 346 15.20 -12.82 16.30
C MET A 346 13.84 -12.40 16.87
N GLN A 347 12.88 -12.06 16.01
CA GLN A 347 11.52 -11.71 16.43
C GLN A 347 10.82 -12.89 17.11
N PHE A 348 10.98 -14.12 16.61
CA PHE A 348 10.39 -15.30 17.26
C PHE A 348 10.95 -15.52 18.67
N LEU A 349 12.26 -15.32 18.87
CA LEU A 349 12.88 -15.42 20.20
C LEU A 349 12.33 -14.33 21.14
N VAL A 350 12.28 -13.08 20.67
CA VAL A 350 11.76 -11.94 21.43
C VAL A 350 10.28 -12.13 21.78
N ASP A 351 9.47 -12.62 20.85
CA ASP A 351 8.05 -12.86 21.08
C ASP A 351 7.82 -13.93 22.16
N SER A 352 8.67 -14.97 22.21
CA SER A 352 8.61 -16.00 23.25
C SER A 352 9.09 -15.45 24.60
N LEU A 353 10.23 -14.76 24.65
CA LEU A 353 10.74 -14.17 25.90
C LEU A 353 9.83 -13.07 26.47
N PHE A 354 9.19 -12.27 25.62
CA PHE A 354 8.23 -11.27 26.06
C PHE A 354 6.97 -11.91 26.66
N LYS A 355 6.49 -13.04 26.12
CA LYS A 355 5.37 -13.79 26.72
C LYS A 355 5.72 -14.32 28.11
N LEU A 356 6.96 -14.75 28.28
CA LEU A 356 7.53 -15.20 29.56
C LEU A 356 7.96 -14.04 30.48
N GLN A 357 7.79 -12.79 30.04
CA GLN A 357 8.13 -11.57 30.79
C GLN A 357 9.63 -11.40 31.13
N HIS A 358 10.53 -12.04 30.37
CA HIS A 358 11.98 -11.85 30.51
C HIS A 358 12.51 -10.61 29.76
N VAL A 359 11.66 -9.98 28.95
CA VAL A 359 12.03 -8.85 28.09
C VAL A 359 10.95 -7.77 28.15
N GLU A 360 11.36 -6.50 28.27
CA GLU A 360 10.47 -5.34 28.47
C GLU A 360 9.68 -4.93 27.22
N SER A 361 10.19 -5.24 26.02
CA SER A 361 9.61 -4.80 24.74
C SER A 361 9.63 -5.88 23.68
N LYS A 362 8.62 -5.87 22.79
CA LYS A 362 8.60 -6.70 21.57
C LYS A 362 9.40 -6.10 20.40
N SER A 363 9.80 -4.84 20.52
CA SER A 363 10.43 -4.07 19.45
C SER A 363 11.93 -4.35 19.41
N LEU A 364 12.41 -4.95 18.32
CA LEU A 364 13.84 -5.22 18.13
C LEU A 364 14.70 -3.95 18.24
N SER A 365 14.21 -2.81 17.74
CA SER A 365 14.94 -1.55 17.81
C SER A 365 15.11 -1.04 19.24
N ASP A 366 14.13 -1.29 20.12
CA ASP A 366 14.22 -0.84 21.51
C ASP A 366 15.11 -1.79 22.31
N LEU A 367 15.06 -3.09 22.04
CA LEU A 367 15.98 -4.06 22.63
C LEU A 367 17.43 -3.81 22.24
N ILE A 368 17.70 -3.47 20.98
CA ILE A 368 19.05 -3.07 20.57
C ILE A 368 19.53 -1.87 21.41
N LYS A 369 18.67 -0.88 21.69
CA LYS A 369 19.02 0.27 22.55
C LYS A 369 19.30 -0.17 23.98
N THR A 370 18.52 -1.11 24.51
CA THR A 370 18.73 -1.62 25.87
C THR A 370 20.07 -2.37 26.00
N PHE A 371 20.44 -3.17 25.00
CA PHE A 371 21.65 -4.00 25.03
C PHE A 371 22.88 -3.36 24.36
N SER A 372 22.85 -2.06 24.09
CA SER A 372 23.96 -1.33 23.44
C SER A 372 24.12 0.05 24.06
N CYS A 373 25.35 0.43 24.45
CA CYS A 373 25.64 1.77 24.95
C CYS A 373 25.40 2.86 23.90
N ASP A 374 25.86 2.62 22.67
CA ASP A 374 25.59 3.45 21.50
C ASP A 374 25.37 2.56 20.27
N ILE A 375 24.29 2.82 19.54
CA ILE A 375 23.93 2.09 18.30
C ILE A 375 24.78 2.55 17.11
N LYS A 376 25.35 3.77 17.19
CA LYS A 376 26.22 4.32 16.15
C LYS A 376 27.68 3.91 16.32
N ASP A 377 28.04 3.40 17.50
CA ASP A 377 29.39 2.96 17.78
C ASP A 377 29.64 1.54 17.27
N LEU A 378 30.77 1.37 16.58
CA LEU A 378 31.15 0.11 15.96
C LEU A 378 31.47 -0.95 17.01
N ASP A 379 32.30 -0.60 18.00
CA ASP A 379 32.82 -1.56 18.97
C ASP A 379 31.70 -2.06 19.91
N CYS A 380 30.75 -1.19 20.25
CA CYS A 380 29.51 -1.51 20.94
C CYS A 380 28.65 -2.52 20.17
N MET A 381 28.37 -2.24 18.89
CA MET A 381 27.48 -3.09 18.08
C MET A 381 28.14 -4.41 17.67
N TYR A 382 29.47 -4.47 17.65
CA TYR A 382 30.24 -5.69 17.39
C TYR A 382 30.58 -6.52 18.62
N GLY A 383 30.12 -6.10 19.82
CA GLY A 383 30.37 -6.85 21.06
C GLY A 383 31.82 -6.78 21.57
N LYS A 384 32.55 -5.73 21.18
CA LYS A 384 33.90 -5.42 21.70
C LYS A 384 33.88 -4.44 22.86
N CYS A 385 32.77 -3.73 23.07
CA CYS A 385 32.60 -2.81 24.18
C CYS A 385 32.52 -3.57 25.51
N GLU A 386 33.43 -3.27 26.43
CA GLU A 386 33.49 -3.90 27.76
C GLU A 386 32.23 -3.65 28.60
N LYS A 387 31.52 -2.55 28.36
CA LYS A 387 30.33 -2.16 29.14
C LYS A 387 29.06 -2.94 28.79
N CYS A 388 28.95 -3.44 27.55
CA CYS A 388 27.74 -4.13 27.05
C CYS A 388 28.07 -5.39 26.25
N LYS A 389 29.21 -6.01 26.54
CA LYS A 389 29.64 -7.27 25.93
C LYS A 389 28.73 -8.42 26.36
N GLU A 390 28.36 -8.42 27.64
CA GLU A 390 27.45 -9.38 28.24
C GLU A 390 26.02 -8.90 28.09
N ILE A 391 25.16 -9.77 27.54
CA ILE A 391 23.75 -9.51 27.36
C ILE A 391 23.05 -10.14 28.56
N ASN A 392 22.87 -9.35 29.61
CA ASN A 392 22.19 -9.79 30.81
C ASN A 392 20.68 -9.60 30.62
N ILE A 393 19.96 -10.70 30.43
CA ILE A 393 18.50 -10.73 30.40
C ILE A 393 18.00 -10.62 31.85
N ILE A 394 16.89 -9.92 32.07
CA ILE A 394 16.26 -9.88 33.40
C ILE A 394 15.77 -11.29 33.73
N THR A 395 16.41 -11.96 34.68
CA THR A 395 15.90 -13.17 35.31
C THR A 395 14.91 -12.77 36.39
N ASN A 396 13.66 -13.23 36.27
CA ASN A 396 12.81 -13.28 37.45
C ASN A 396 13.30 -14.50 38.24
N ASP A 397 13.99 -14.28 39.36
CA ASP A 397 14.58 -15.32 40.23
C ASP A 397 13.54 -16.23 40.92
N GLN A 398 12.31 -16.34 40.39
CA GLN A 398 11.16 -17.02 41.00
C GLN A 398 10.56 -18.14 40.13
N GLY A 399 11.14 -18.44 38.96
CA GLY A 399 10.67 -19.51 38.06
C GLY A 399 11.71 -20.61 37.86
N ASP A 400 11.26 -21.86 37.72
CA ASP A 400 12.11 -23.02 37.42
C ASP A 400 12.61 -22.88 35.97
N ASN A 401 13.89 -22.50 35.78
CA ASN A 401 14.50 -22.25 34.46
C ASN A 401 14.55 -23.49 33.54
N ASN A 402 14.13 -24.65 34.06
CA ASN A 402 13.99 -25.93 33.36
C ASN A 402 12.60 -26.16 32.75
N GLU A 403 11.66 -25.22 32.88
CA GLU A 403 10.37 -25.34 32.19
C GLU A 403 10.57 -25.39 30.66
N GLU A 404 9.83 -26.28 30.02
CA GLU A 404 9.87 -26.48 28.58
C GLU A 404 9.05 -25.38 27.88
N THR A 405 9.66 -24.72 26.90
CA THR A 405 9.05 -23.66 26.11
C THR A 405 9.18 -23.97 24.62
N SER A 406 8.29 -23.39 23.82
CA SER A 406 8.31 -23.56 22.37
C SER A 406 8.37 -22.22 21.64
N TRP A 407 9.20 -22.15 20.61
CA TRP A 407 9.33 -21.00 19.73
C TRP A 407 9.50 -21.43 18.28
N LEU A 408 9.27 -20.48 17.37
CA LEU A 408 9.37 -20.73 15.94
C LEU A 408 10.77 -20.38 15.43
N GLN A 409 11.26 -21.11 14.44
CA GLN A 409 12.51 -20.80 13.77
C GLN A 409 12.46 -21.16 12.29
N TRP A 410 13.00 -20.30 11.44
CA TRP A 410 13.35 -20.66 10.07
C TRP A 410 14.71 -21.38 10.08
N LYS A 411 14.73 -22.62 9.57
CA LYS A 411 15.95 -23.44 9.43
C LYS A 411 16.07 -23.97 8.01
N THR A 412 17.30 -24.12 7.56
CA THR A 412 17.63 -24.70 6.25
C THR A 412 18.08 -26.13 6.49
N LYS A 413 17.37 -27.11 5.93
CA LYS A 413 17.65 -28.55 6.06
C LYS A 413 17.92 -29.14 4.69
N LYS A 414 18.75 -30.19 4.65
CA LYS A 414 18.96 -31.00 3.45
C LYS A 414 18.09 -32.24 3.53
N GLU A 415 17.32 -32.51 2.47
CA GLU A 415 16.45 -33.67 2.37
C GLU A 415 16.76 -34.37 1.04
N LYS A 416 16.90 -35.69 1.05
CA LYS A 416 17.01 -36.46 -0.18
C LYS A 416 15.62 -36.67 -0.75
N ARG A 417 15.39 -36.28 -2.01
CA ARG A 417 14.15 -36.61 -2.72
C ARG A 417 14.48 -37.33 -4.01
N ASN A 418 13.68 -38.33 -4.30
CA ASN A 418 13.75 -39.07 -5.55
C ASN A 418 13.00 -38.27 -6.63
N ILE A 419 13.74 -37.64 -7.55
CA ILE A 419 13.15 -36.91 -8.68
C ILE A 419 13.50 -37.70 -9.94
N LYS A 420 12.48 -38.30 -10.58
CA LYS A 420 12.62 -39.09 -11.82
C LYS A 420 13.58 -40.29 -11.71
N GLY A 421 13.65 -40.95 -10.56
CA GLY A 421 14.47 -42.15 -10.35
C GLY A 421 15.85 -41.89 -9.74
N ASP A 422 16.30 -40.62 -9.72
CA ASP A 422 17.56 -40.22 -9.09
C ASP A 422 17.32 -39.59 -7.71
N GLU A 423 18.06 -40.08 -6.69
CA GLU A 423 18.17 -39.38 -5.40
C GLU A 423 18.94 -38.07 -5.59
N LYS A 424 18.25 -36.94 -5.42
CA LYS A 424 18.87 -35.63 -5.37
C LYS A 424 18.75 -35.05 -3.97
N GLU A 425 19.86 -34.53 -3.45
CA GLU A 425 19.87 -33.78 -2.19
C GLU A 425 19.33 -32.38 -2.44
N ILE A 426 18.16 -32.08 -1.88
CA ILE A 426 17.50 -30.79 -2.02
C ILE A 426 17.65 -30.01 -0.72
N THR A 427 18.03 -28.75 -0.82
CA THR A 427 18.08 -27.83 0.31
C THR A 427 16.71 -27.17 0.48
N LEU A 428 16.03 -27.43 1.59
CA LEU A 428 14.73 -26.85 1.92
C LEU A 428 14.84 -25.88 3.09
N THR A 429 14.18 -24.73 2.98
CA THR A 429 14.02 -23.80 4.11
C THR A 429 12.62 -23.96 4.69
N VAL A 430 12.55 -24.37 5.95
CA VAL A 430 11.30 -24.70 6.65
C VAL A 430 11.15 -23.83 7.89
N LYS A 431 9.90 -23.54 8.23
CA LYS A 431 9.53 -22.94 9.51
C LYS A 431 9.13 -24.07 10.45
N GLU A 432 9.89 -24.27 11.51
CA GLU A 432 9.66 -25.31 12.50
C GLU A 432 9.43 -24.72 13.89
N THR A 433 8.72 -25.48 14.72
CA THR A 433 8.61 -25.20 16.15
C THR A 433 9.72 -25.96 16.85
N VAL A 434 10.58 -25.23 17.56
CA VAL A 434 11.59 -25.77 18.46
C VAL A 434 10.98 -25.79 19.84
N THR A 435 11.09 -26.91 20.54
CA THR A 435 10.66 -27.06 21.92
C THR A 435 11.88 -27.45 22.75
N ASP A 436 12.22 -26.64 23.74
CA ASP A 436 13.40 -26.82 24.60
C ASP A 436 13.21 -26.04 25.92
N SER A 437 14.15 -26.12 26.84
CA SER A 437 14.13 -25.37 28.10
C SER A 437 14.20 -23.84 27.91
N ILE A 438 13.69 -23.09 28.89
CA ILE A 438 13.82 -21.62 28.94
C ILE A 438 15.29 -21.19 28.95
N HIS A 439 16.17 -21.93 29.64
CA HIS A 439 17.61 -21.66 29.63
C HIS A 439 18.20 -21.68 28.21
N VAL A 440 17.88 -22.70 27.41
CA VAL A 440 18.34 -22.79 26.02
C VAL A 440 17.77 -21.65 25.16
N LEU A 441 16.53 -21.22 25.40
CA LEU A 441 15.94 -20.06 24.75
C LEU A 441 16.74 -18.77 25.07
N MET A 442 17.10 -18.56 26.33
CA MET A 442 17.86 -17.40 26.80
C MET A 442 19.30 -17.37 26.23
N ASP A 443 20.00 -18.51 26.23
CA ASP A 443 21.33 -18.64 25.64
C ASP A 443 21.31 -18.40 24.13
N THR A 444 20.30 -18.97 23.45
CA THR A 444 20.09 -18.77 22.02
C THR A 444 19.81 -17.29 21.73
N PHE A 445 18.97 -16.64 22.54
CA PHE A 445 18.70 -15.20 22.41
C PHE A 445 19.96 -14.37 22.59
N SER A 446 20.76 -14.62 23.62
CA SER A 446 21.99 -13.86 23.89
C SER A 446 22.99 -13.99 22.75
N THR A 447 23.18 -15.21 22.26
CA THR A 447 24.07 -15.48 21.11
C THR A 447 23.56 -14.83 19.82
N GLU A 448 22.27 -14.96 19.52
CA GLU A 448 21.68 -14.40 18.31
C GLU A 448 21.55 -12.88 18.38
N MET A 449 21.36 -12.29 19.57
CA MET A 449 21.31 -10.83 19.76
C MET A 449 22.68 -10.20 19.44
N GLN A 450 23.80 -10.81 19.85
CA GLN A 450 25.13 -10.31 19.46
C GLN A 450 25.29 -10.30 17.93
N ARG A 451 24.86 -11.37 17.25
CA ARG A 451 24.88 -11.46 15.78
C ARG A 451 23.92 -10.45 15.14
N PHE A 452 22.77 -10.23 15.76
CA PHE A 452 21.74 -9.31 15.29
C PHE A 452 22.16 -7.85 15.42
N LYS A 453 22.87 -7.46 16.49
CA LYS A 453 23.49 -6.13 16.62
C LYS A 453 24.41 -5.83 15.45
N ILE A 454 25.34 -6.73 15.13
CA ILE A 454 26.24 -6.59 13.97
C ILE A 454 25.43 -6.42 12.68
N HIS A 455 24.44 -7.29 12.47
CA HIS A 455 23.57 -7.25 11.29
C HIS A 455 22.82 -5.93 11.14
N ALA A 456 22.21 -5.42 12.22
CA ALA A 456 21.47 -4.17 12.25
C ALA A 456 22.39 -2.96 11.99
N PHE A 457 23.57 -2.94 12.63
CA PHE A 457 24.57 -1.90 12.41
C PHE A 457 25.05 -1.87 10.96
N ASN A 458 25.38 -3.04 10.39
CA ASN A 458 25.81 -3.17 9.00
C ASN A 458 24.80 -2.60 8.02
N ILE A 459 23.52 -2.93 8.16
CA ILE A 459 22.46 -2.39 7.29
C ILE A 459 22.43 -0.87 7.38
N ALA A 460 22.37 -0.32 8.58
CA ALA A 460 22.28 1.12 8.78
C ALA A 460 23.50 1.85 8.20
N ASN A 461 24.70 1.32 8.45
CA ASN A 461 25.95 1.92 7.99
C ASN A 461 26.14 1.80 6.46
N GLN A 462 25.83 0.65 5.87
CA GLN A 462 25.89 0.45 4.42
C GLN A 462 24.90 1.34 3.68
N MET A 463 23.67 1.46 4.18
CA MET A 463 22.66 2.35 3.60
C MET A 463 23.07 3.82 3.71
N LYS A 464 23.70 4.21 4.82
CA LYS A 464 24.29 5.54 4.98
C LYS A 464 25.44 5.77 4.00
N HIS A 465 26.32 4.79 3.82
CA HIS A 465 27.45 4.86 2.89
C HIS A 465 27.00 4.97 1.43
N TYR A 466 26.04 4.13 1.01
CA TYR A 466 25.43 4.19 -0.32
C TYR A 466 24.85 5.58 -0.62
N ARG A 467 24.12 6.17 0.34
CA ARG A 467 23.60 7.54 0.18
C ARG A 467 24.70 8.57 0.06
N ASN A 468 25.70 8.49 0.94
CA ASN A 468 26.79 9.45 0.96
C ASN A 468 27.52 9.48 -0.40
N ILE A 469 27.79 8.32 -1.00
CA ILE A 469 28.40 8.24 -2.34
C ILE A 469 27.43 8.81 -3.38
N LYS A 470 26.17 8.38 -3.37
CA LYS A 470 25.18 8.82 -4.36
C LYS A 470 24.93 10.34 -4.34
N GLU A 471 24.90 10.96 -3.16
CA GLU A 471 24.64 12.39 -2.97
C GLU A 471 25.87 13.26 -3.22
N ASN A 472 27.08 12.72 -3.02
CA ASN A 472 28.35 13.46 -3.15
C ASN A 472 29.26 12.91 -4.26
N LEU A 473 28.65 12.37 -5.33
CA LEU A 473 29.37 11.78 -6.44
C LEU A 473 30.19 12.85 -7.18
N LYS A 474 31.49 12.64 -7.36
CA LYS A 474 32.34 13.58 -8.10
C LYS A 474 32.14 13.45 -9.62
N PRO A 475 32.55 14.47 -10.42
CA PRO A 475 32.46 14.39 -11.88
C PRO A 475 33.24 13.22 -12.51
N ASN A 476 34.33 12.80 -11.88
CA ASN A 476 35.17 11.65 -12.31
C ASN A 476 34.72 10.31 -11.69
N GLU A 477 33.62 10.29 -10.94
CA GLU A 477 33.11 9.09 -10.28
C GLU A 477 31.77 8.67 -10.89
N ALA A 478 31.54 7.36 -10.94
CA ALA A 478 30.26 6.78 -11.31
C ALA A 478 29.80 5.77 -10.25
N LEU A 479 28.49 5.69 -9.99
CA LEU A 479 27.91 4.64 -9.15
C LEU A 479 27.08 3.71 -10.01
N VAL A 480 27.25 2.40 -9.87
CA VAL A 480 26.46 1.39 -10.57
C VAL A 480 25.80 0.45 -9.55
N HIS A 481 24.46 0.40 -9.53
CA HIS A 481 23.69 -0.49 -8.66
C HIS A 481 22.99 -1.54 -9.51
N VAL A 482 23.26 -2.83 -9.24
CA VAL A 482 22.79 -3.97 -10.03
C VAL A 482 22.17 -5.07 -9.18
N ASP A 483 21.18 -5.74 -9.75
CA ASP A 483 20.63 -6.99 -9.23
C ASP A 483 20.02 -7.85 -10.35
N PHE A 484 19.91 -9.16 -10.09
CA PHE A 484 19.16 -10.08 -10.94
C PHE A 484 17.69 -10.03 -10.59
N ALA A 485 16.86 -9.66 -11.56
CA ALA A 485 15.43 -9.80 -11.43
C ALA A 485 15.04 -11.27 -11.62
N GLU A 486 13.94 -11.73 -10.99
CA GLU A 486 13.41 -13.07 -11.26
C GLU A 486 13.24 -13.29 -12.77
N ASN A 487 13.60 -14.48 -13.25
CA ASN A 487 13.51 -14.84 -14.65
C ASN A 487 12.14 -14.53 -15.24
N PHE A 488 12.12 -13.96 -16.44
CA PHE A 488 10.89 -13.72 -17.17
C PHE A 488 10.49 -15.01 -17.89
N GLN A 489 9.31 -15.54 -17.57
CA GLN A 489 8.74 -16.63 -18.34
C GLN A 489 8.22 -16.09 -19.68
N CYS A 490 8.77 -16.60 -20.79
CA CYS A 490 8.32 -16.27 -22.14
C CYS A 490 6.84 -16.62 -22.32
N LYS A 491 6.13 -15.80 -23.10
CA LYS A 491 4.70 -15.94 -23.33
C LYS A 491 4.35 -15.59 -24.76
N LEU A 492 3.40 -16.34 -25.28
CA LEU A 492 2.74 -16.05 -26.55
C LEU A 492 1.44 -15.29 -26.28
N ALA A 493 1.03 -14.45 -27.23
CA ALA A 493 -0.25 -13.77 -27.17
C ALA A 493 -1.41 -14.76 -27.20
N ASN A 494 -1.29 -15.80 -28.04
CA ASN A 494 -2.24 -16.91 -28.15
C ASN A 494 -1.51 -18.23 -27.92
N GLU A 495 -1.70 -18.84 -26.74
CA GLU A 495 -1.15 -20.16 -26.41
C GLU A 495 -2.18 -21.25 -26.73
N ILE A 496 -1.77 -22.28 -27.48
CA ILE A 496 -2.56 -23.51 -27.63
C ILE A 496 -2.58 -24.30 -26.31
N GLN A 497 -3.62 -25.11 -26.11
CA GLN A 497 -3.83 -25.86 -24.85
C GLN A 497 -2.64 -26.78 -24.49
N SER A 498 -1.96 -27.36 -25.48
CA SER A 498 -0.78 -28.22 -25.25
C SER A 498 0.45 -27.44 -24.72
N MET A 499 0.55 -26.14 -25.00
CA MET A 499 1.61 -25.27 -24.46
C MET A 499 1.36 -24.84 -23.00
N HIS A 500 0.14 -25.04 -22.49
CA HIS A 500 -0.22 -24.67 -21.11
C HIS A 500 0.50 -25.52 -20.07
N PHE A 501 0.82 -26.78 -20.38
CA PHE A 501 1.49 -27.72 -19.49
C PHE A 501 3.04 -27.74 -19.69
N GLY A 502 3.71 -26.79 -19.04
CA GLY A 502 4.83 -27.07 -18.13
C GLY A 502 6.24 -27.47 -18.62
N ALA A 503 6.49 -27.76 -19.90
CA ALA A 503 7.87 -28.07 -20.37
C ALA A 503 8.40 -27.14 -21.48
N SER A 504 7.51 -26.50 -22.25
CA SER A 504 7.89 -25.70 -23.43
C SER A 504 8.09 -24.20 -23.14
N LYS A 505 7.85 -23.75 -21.90
CA LYS A 505 7.93 -22.33 -21.54
C LYS A 505 9.37 -21.93 -21.23
N LYS A 506 10.04 -21.35 -22.23
CA LYS A 506 11.37 -20.75 -22.08
C LYS A 506 11.36 -19.64 -21.02
N GLN A 507 12.51 -19.43 -20.40
CA GLN A 507 12.74 -18.35 -19.45
C GLN A 507 13.88 -17.47 -19.94
N LEU A 508 13.83 -16.19 -19.60
CA LEU A 508 14.89 -15.21 -19.87
C LEU A 508 15.46 -14.73 -18.55
N THR A 509 16.78 -14.58 -18.52
CA THR A 509 17.47 -13.91 -17.41
C THR A 509 17.44 -12.40 -17.65
N LEU A 510 17.11 -11.65 -16.59
CA LEU A 510 17.10 -10.19 -16.60
C LEU A 510 18.07 -9.67 -15.54
N HIS A 511 19.19 -9.11 -15.99
CA HIS A 511 20.12 -8.42 -15.10
C HIS A 511 19.84 -6.91 -15.19
N THR A 512 19.36 -6.35 -14.09
CA THR A 512 18.80 -5.00 -14.05
C THR A 512 19.66 -4.08 -13.24
N GLY A 513 19.69 -2.81 -13.60
CA GLY A 513 20.49 -1.85 -12.85
C GLY A 513 20.20 -0.40 -13.17
N VAL A 514 20.93 0.44 -12.46
CA VAL A 514 21.00 1.88 -12.67
C VAL A 514 22.44 2.32 -12.50
N PHE A 515 22.90 3.23 -13.36
CA PHE A 515 24.11 3.98 -13.09
C PHE A 515 23.78 5.45 -12.83
N TYR A 516 24.59 6.07 -11.98
CA TYR A 516 24.55 7.48 -11.64
C TYR A 516 25.90 8.11 -11.95
N THR A 517 25.86 9.29 -12.55
CA THR A 517 26.99 10.23 -12.66
C THR A 517 26.60 11.53 -11.95
N ALA A 518 27.54 12.45 -11.78
CA ALA A 518 27.26 13.74 -11.14
C ALA A 518 26.14 14.54 -11.85
N LEU A 519 25.92 14.31 -13.15
CA LEU A 519 24.98 15.06 -13.98
C LEU A 519 23.71 14.28 -14.35
N SER A 520 23.73 12.94 -14.30
CA SER A 520 22.66 12.13 -14.88
C SER A 520 22.52 10.77 -14.23
N SER A 521 21.40 10.10 -14.51
CA SER A 521 21.19 8.71 -14.15
C SER A 521 20.49 7.97 -15.28
N GLN A 522 20.86 6.72 -15.50
CA GLN A 522 20.27 5.89 -16.54
C GLN A 522 20.02 4.48 -16.00
N THR A 523 18.79 4.00 -16.18
CA THR A 523 18.42 2.62 -15.88
C THR A 523 18.70 1.73 -17.08
N PHE A 524 19.04 0.47 -16.82
CA PHE A 524 19.35 -0.50 -17.86
C PHE A 524 18.89 -1.91 -17.49
N CYS A 525 18.80 -2.77 -18.51
CA CYS A 525 18.50 -4.19 -18.37
C CYS A 525 19.20 -4.98 -19.47
N ALA A 526 20.12 -5.85 -19.08
CA ALA A 526 20.62 -6.90 -19.96
C ALA A 526 19.61 -8.05 -19.97
N VAL A 527 19.34 -8.61 -21.15
CA VAL A 527 18.43 -9.75 -21.33
C VAL A 527 19.18 -10.85 -22.06
N SER A 528 19.11 -12.07 -21.53
CA SER A 528 19.75 -13.24 -22.13
C SER A 528 18.82 -14.45 -22.12
N ASP A 529 18.98 -15.30 -23.14
CA ASP A 529 18.37 -16.64 -23.19
C ASP A 529 19.13 -17.64 -22.28
N SER A 530 20.34 -17.31 -21.85
CA SER A 530 21.08 -18.10 -20.84
C SER A 530 20.49 -17.91 -19.45
N LEU A 531 20.38 -19.00 -18.69
CA LEU A 531 19.91 -19.00 -17.30
C LEU A 531 21.06 -18.94 -16.28
N ASP A 532 22.28 -18.71 -16.76
CA ASP A 532 23.46 -18.62 -15.90
C ASP A 532 23.51 -17.29 -15.14
N HIS A 533 23.72 -17.40 -13.83
CA HIS A 533 23.88 -16.25 -12.93
C HIS A 533 25.31 -16.16 -12.35
N ASN A 534 26.26 -16.82 -13.02
CA ASN A 534 27.64 -16.92 -12.56
C ASN A 534 28.40 -15.59 -12.83
N PRO A 535 29.66 -15.45 -12.36
CA PRO A 535 30.43 -14.24 -12.57
C PRO A 535 30.68 -13.88 -14.04
N CYS A 536 30.80 -14.88 -14.92
CA CYS A 536 30.96 -14.66 -16.36
C CYS A 536 29.73 -13.92 -16.91
N SER A 537 28.54 -14.41 -16.56
CA SER A 537 27.28 -13.78 -16.95
C SER A 537 27.17 -12.36 -16.41
N VAL A 538 27.51 -12.14 -15.14
CA VAL A 538 27.52 -10.79 -14.53
C VAL A 538 28.37 -9.84 -15.37
N TRP A 539 29.61 -10.20 -15.68
CA TRP A 539 30.50 -9.31 -16.43
C TRP A 539 30.13 -9.15 -17.90
N ALA A 540 29.66 -10.21 -18.56
CA ALA A 540 29.12 -10.11 -19.91
C ALA A 540 27.91 -9.16 -19.97
N PHE A 541 27.05 -9.18 -18.94
CA PHE A 541 25.95 -8.22 -18.81
C PHE A 541 26.43 -6.80 -18.50
N MET A 542 27.57 -6.64 -17.82
CA MET A 542 28.11 -5.35 -17.42
C MET A 542 28.93 -4.65 -18.50
N ASP A 543 29.55 -5.38 -19.42
CA ASP A 543 30.40 -4.77 -20.46
C ASP A 543 29.69 -3.69 -21.29
N PRO A 544 28.52 -3.94 -21.90
CA PRO A 544 27.88 -2.95 -22.76
C PRO A 544 27.48 -1.68 -22.01
N ILE A 545 27.16 -1.81 -20.72
CA ILE A 545 26.78 -0.65 -19.90
C ILE A 545 27.99 0.15 -19.43
N LEU A 546 29.11 -0.51 -19.12
CA LEU A 546 30.37 0.17 -18.81
C LEU A 546 30.93 0.88 -20.04
N ASP A 547 30.91 0.25 -21.21
CA ASP A 547 31.30 0.91 -22.46
C ASP A 547 30.47 2.16 -22.72
N LYS A 548 29.14 2.06 -22.57
CA LYS A 548 28.23 3.19 -22.71
C LYS A 548 28.51 4.30 -21.69
N LEU A 549 28.75 3.93 -20.42
CA LEU A 549 29.06 4.87 -19.34
C LEU A 549 30.31 5.68 -19.68
N LEU A 550 31.40 5.00 -20.07
CA LEU A 550 32.70 5.61 -20.35
C LEU A 550 32.70 6.40 -21.66
N GLN A 551 31.95 5.95 -22.67
CA GLN A 551 31.76 6.72 -23.91
C GLN A 551 31.02 8.04 -23.66
N ALA A 552 30.02 8.02 -22.77
CA ALA A 552 29.24 9.21 -22.42
C ALA A 552 29.96 10.13 -21.42
N ASN A 553 30.88 9.59 -20.60
CA ASN A 553 31.57 10.32 -19.54
C ASN A 553 33.06 9.93 -19.53
N LYS A 554 33.85 10.60 -20.38
CA LYS A 554 35.27 10.28 -20.58
C LYS A 554 36.16 10.58 -19.38
N ASP A 555 35.69 11.45 -18.48
CA ASP A 555 36.45 11.86 -17.29
C ASP A 555 36.29 10.88 -16.11
N VAL A 556 35.45 9.84 -16.25
CA VAL A 556 35.25 8.86 -15.18
C VAL A 556 36.47 7.96 -15.06
N ASP A 557 37.12 8.02 -13.90
CA ASP A 557 38.26 7.17 -13.53
C ASP A 557 37.92 6.16 -12.43
N THR A 558 36.81 6.36 -11.72
CA THR A 558 36.44 5.58 -10.53
C THR A 558 34.98 5.12 -10.59
N VAL A 559 34.74 3.82 -10.37
CA VAL A 559 33.38 3.24 -10.40
C VAL A 559 33.04 2.53 -9.09
N HIS A 560 31.95 2.94 -8.44
CA HIS A 560 31.41 2.32 -7.23
C HIS A 560 30.24 1.38 -7.58
N PHE A 561 30.49 0.07 -7.52
CA PHE A 561 29.47 -0.96 -7.70
C PHE A 561 28.73 -1.25 -6.40
N PHE A 562 27.43 -1.49 -6.51
CA PHE A 562 26.55 -1.92 -5.43
C PHE A 562 25.71 -3.11 -5.90
N SER A 563 25.72 -4.19 -5.12
CA SER A 563 24.90 -5.38 -5.38
C SER A 563 24.49 -6.06 -4.08
N ASP A 564 23.58 -7.05 -4.15
CA ASP A 564 23.45 -8.02 -3.06
C ASP A 564 24.71 -8.91 -2.98
N GLY A 565 24.85 -9.66 -1.89
CA GLY A 565 26.00 -10.51 -1.60
C GLY A 565 25.82 -12.03 -1.73
N PRO A 566 24.94 -12.61 -2.60
CA PRO A 566 24.87 -14.05 -2.74
C PRO A 566 26.19 -14.63 -3.29
N SER A 567 26.66 -15.70 -2.65
CA SER A 567 27.93 -16.36 -3.00
C SER A 567 27.88 -17.12 -4.32
N THR A 568 26.69 -17.33 -4.89
CA THR A 568 26.51 -17.94 -6.21
C THR A 568 26.65 -16.94 -7.35
N GLN A 569 26.62 -15.63 -7.07
CA GLN A 569 26.62 -14.56 -8.08
C GLN A 569 27.77 -13.57 -7.81
N TYR A 570 27.53 -12.52 -7.03
CA TYR A 570 28.47 -11.39 -6.89
C TYR A 570 29.60 -11.64 -5.86
N LYS A 571 29.32 -12.34 -4.77
CA LYS A 571 30.25 -12.43 -3.62
C LYS A 571 31.09 -13.71 -3.64
N GLN A 572 31.90 -13.87 -4.68
CA GLN A 572 32.72 -15.07 -4.89
C GLN A 572 34.03 -14.80 -5.63
N LYS A 573 34.96 -15.75 -5.52
CA LYS A 573 36.33 -15.69 -6.08
C LYS A 573 36.37 -15.33 -7.57
N GLY A 574 35.48 -15.90 -8.38
CA GLY A 574 35.46 -15.64 -9.83
C GLY A 574 35.08 -14.20 -10.14
N ASN A 575 34.14 -13.62 -9.40
CA ASN A 575 33.78 -12.22 -9.56
C ASN A 575 34.92 -11.29 -9.12
N PHE A 576 35.70 -11.67 -8.11
CA PHE A 576 36.82 -10.84 -7.63
C PHE A 576 37.95 -10.77 -8.67
N LEU A 577 38.25 -11.90 -9.33
CA LEU A 577 39.22 -11.93 -10.42
C LEU A 577 38.73 -11.09 -11.60
N LEU A 578 37.51 -11.34 -12.09
CA LEU A 578 36.96 -10.60 -13.22
C LEU A 578 36.85 -9.10 -12.90
N PHE A 579 36.47 -8.73 -11.68
CA PHE A 579 36.48 -7.34 -11.24
C PHE A 579 37.86 -6.70 -11.36
N THR A 580 38.90 -7.39 -10.90
CA THR A 580 40.28 -6.88 -11.00
C THR A 580 40.72 -6.77 -12.46
N HIS A 581 40.45 -7.80 -13.26
CA HIS A 581 40.75 -7.84 -14.68
C HIS A 581 40.07 -6.68 -15.44
N GLU A 582 38.75 -6.53 -15.29
CA GLU A 582 37.96 -5.53 -16.02
C GLU A 582 38.33 -4.10 -15.64
N MET A 583 38.57 -3.83 -14.35
CA MET A 583 39.06 -2.51 -13.93
C MET A 583 40.44 -2.22 -14.51
N THR A 584 41.33 -3.22 -14.58
CA THR A 584 42.68 -3.07 -15.13
C THR A 584 42.65 -2.80 -16.64
N VAL A 585 41.91 -3.61 -17.41
CA VAL A 585 41.80 -3.46 -18.87
C VAL A 585 41.22 -2.10 -19.25
N ARG A 586 40.35 -1.55 -18.40
CA ARG A 586 39.67 -0.26 -18.63
C ARG A 586 40.42 0.92 -18.01
N ASN A 587 41.55 0.70 -17.34
CA ASN A 587 42.31 1.71 -16.59
C ASN A 587 41.45 2.48 -15.57
N LEU A 588 40.58 1.76 -14.86
CA LEU A 588 39.68 2.32 -13.85
C LEU A 588 40.09 1.89 -12.46
N SER A 589 39.84 2.76 -11.49
CA SER A 589 39.70 2.35 -10.09
C SER A 589 38.26 1.89 -9.84
N GLY A 590 38.09 0.90 -8.98
CA GLY A 590 36.77 0.33 -8.71
C GLY A 590 36.57 0.03 -7.23
N GLU A 591 35.35 0.22 -6.74
CA GLU A 591 34.92 -0.26 -5.42
C GLU A 591 33.63 -1.07 -5.56
N TRP A 592 33.65 -2.34 -5.18
CA TRP A 592 32.45 -3.18 -5.12
C TRP A 592 31.95 -3.30 -3.69
N ASN A 593 30.75 -2.80 -3.44
CA ASN A 593 30.07 -2.77 -2.16
C ASN A 593 28.94 -3.80 -2.11
N PHE A 594 28.94 -4.65 -1.09
CA PHE A 594 27.91 -5.69 -0.91
C PHE A 594 26.94 -5.29 0.20
N HIS A 595 25.65 -5.28 -0.12
CA HIS A 595 24.61 -5.11 0.89
C HIS A 595 24.54 -6.32 1.82
N GLU A 596 24.09 -6.08 3.05
CA GLU A 596 23.83 -7.13 4.04
C GLU A 596 22.67 -8.04 3.58
N SER A 597 22.83 -9.34 3.80
CA SER A 597 21.95 -10.35 3.22
C SER A 597 20.47 -10.13 3.56
N GLY A 598 19.63 -10.12 2.51
CA GLY A 598 18.19 -9.90 2.62
C GLY A 598 17.77 -8.43 2.70
N HIS A 599 18.71 -7.48 2.54
CA HIS A 599 18.46 -6.03 2.59
C HIS A 599 18.98 -5.28 1.35
N GLY A 600 19.39 -5.98 0.29
CA GLY A 600 19.88 -5.38 -0.96
C GLY A 600 18.81 -4.91 -1.95
N LYS A 601 17.53 -4.86 -1.55
CA LYS A 601 16.44 -4.44 -2.44
C LYS A 601 16.54 -2.96 -2.79
N GLY A 602 16.33 -2.62 -4.05
CA GLY A 602 16.52 -1.25 -4.49
C GLY A 602 15.92 -0.94 -5.87
N VAL A 603 16.52 0.05 -6.51
CA VAL A 603 16.12 0.50 -7.86
C VAL A 603 16.13 -0.63 -8.91
N PRO A 604 17.12 -1.56 -8.93
CA PRO A 604 17.13 -2.68 -9.87
C PRO A 604 15.83 -3.51 -9.87
N ASP A 605 15.31 -3.86 -8.70
CA ASP A 605 14.04 -4.60 -8.56
C ASP A 605 12.87 -3.90 -9.26
N GLY A 606 12.80 -2.57 -9.10
CA GLY A 606 11.79 -1.73 -9.73
C GLY A 606 11.87 -1.72 -11.26
N VAL A 607 13.09 -1.71 -11.80
CA VAL A 607 13.34 -1.79 -13.25
C VAL A 607 12.86 -3.14 -13.79
N GLY A 608 13.27 -4.25 -13.13
CA GLY A 608 12.84 -5.59 -13.51
C GLY A 608 11.31 -5.76 -13.45
N GLY A 609 10.68 -5.30 -12.38
CA GLY A 609 9.22 -5.33 -12.23
C GLY A 609 8.49 -4.52 -13.31
N ALA A 610 9.02 -3.35 -13.67
CA ALA A 610 8.44 -2.48 -14.70
C ALA A 610 8.56 -3.08 -16.12
N LEU A 611 9.73 -3.61 -16.48
CA LEU A 611 9.96 -4.23 -17.79
C LEU A 611 9.12 -5.48 -17.97
N LYS A 612 9.15 -6.42 -17.00
CA LYS A 612 8.34 -7.64 -17.07
C LYS A 612 6.86 -7.30 -17.23
N ARG A 613 6.37 -6.27 -16.53
CA ARG A 613 4.98 -5.80 -16.64
C ARG A 613 4.66 -5.38 -18.07
N ARG A 614 5.51 -4.51 -18.62
CA ARG A 614 5.31 -4.00 -19.96
C ARG A 614 5.37 -5.12 -20.99
N ALA A 615 6.24 -6.11 -20.79
CA ALA A 615 6.31 -7.31 -21.61
C ALA A 615 4.99 -8.09 -21.56
N ASN A 616 4.45 -8.36 -20.35
CA ASN A 616 3.12 -8.97 -20.22
C ASN A 616 2.01 -8.13 -20.87
N ASP A 617 2.02 -6.81 -20.71
CA ASP A 617 1.04 -5.94 -21.33
C ASP A 617 1.11 -6.03 -22.85
N LEU A 618 2.31 -6.09 -23.45
CA LEU A 618 2.48 -6.30 -24.89
C LEU A 618 1.94 -7.67 -25.34
N VAL A 619 2.18 -8.71 -24.55
CA VAL A 619 1.64 -10.06 -24.81
C VAL A 619 0.12 -10.06 -24.82
N LEU A 620 -0.50 -9.40 -23.84
CA LEU A 620 -1.96 -9.23 -23.80
C LEU A 620 -2.53 -8.45 -25.00
N HIS A 621 -1.70 -7.69 -25.71
CA HIS A 621 -2.08 -6.91 -26.90
C HIS A 621 -1.64 -7.58 -28.20
N GLY A 622 -1.40 -8.89 -28.20
CA GLY A 622 -1.16 -9.63 -29.44
C GLY A 622 0.31 -9.83 -29.82
N LYS A 623 1.28 -9.48 -28.96
CA LYS A 623 2.70 -9.66 -29.27
C LYS A 623 3.31 -10.89 -28.61
N ASP A 624 4.12 -11.62 -29.35
CA ASP A 624 4.86 -12.76 -28.81
C ASP A 624 6.23 -12.35 -28.25
N ILE A 625 6.60 -12.88 -27.09
CA ILE A 625 7.92 -12.67 -26.47
C ILE A 625 8.50 -14.04 -26.09
N MET A 626 9.42 -14.53 -26.93
CA MET A 626 9.90 -15.91 -26.92
C MET A 626 11.42 -16.07 -26.76
N SER A 627 12.18 -14.98 -26.92
CA SER A 627 13.64 -14.93 -26.78
C SER A 627 14.11 -13.56 -26.30
N ALA A 628 15.37 -13.47 -25.87
CA ALA A 628 16.02 -12.22 -25.51
C ALA A 628 15.93 -11.18 -26.63
N LYS A 629 16.28 -11.56 -27.87
CA LYS A 629 16.13 -10.72 -29.06
C LYS A 629 14.71 -10.16 -29.25
N SER A 630 13.70 -11.02 -29.10
CA SER A 630 12.29 -10.60 -29.22
C SER A 630 11.88 -9.65 -28.10
N PHE A 631 12.43 -9.83 -26.90
CA PHE A 631 12.23 -8.94 -25.77
C PHE A 631 12.80 -7.57 -26.11
N VAL A 632 14.10 -7.48 -26.42
CA VAL A 632 14.80 -6.23 -26.72
C VAL A 632 14.13 -5.45 -27.86
N LYS A 633 13.71 -6.12 -28.94
CA LYS A 633 12.98 -5.49 -30.06
C LYS A 633 11.72 -4.74 -29.60
N ASN A 634 11.06 -5.22 -28.55
CA ASN A 634 9.85 -4.60 -28.01
C ASN A 634 10.13 -3.43 -27.05
N PHE A 635 11.39 -3.17 -26.71
CA PHE A 635 11.84 -2.15 -25.75
C PHE A 635 12.86 -1.15 -26.32
N GLN A 636 13.05 -1.09 -27.64
CA GLN A 636 14.00 -0.16 -28.28
C GLN A 636 13.71 1.32 -27.95
N ASP A 637 12.42 1.70 -27.87
CA ASP A 637 11.99 3.07 -27.53
C ASP A 637 11.78 3.29 -26.02
N SER A 638 12.24 2.36 -25.19
CA SER A 638 12.10 2.47 -23.73
C SER A 638 13.07 3.50 -23.16
N ALA A 639 12.65 4.21 -22.11
CA ALA A 639 13.55 5.05 -21.32
C ALA A 639 14.64 4.21 -20.60
N VAL A 640 14.36 2.92 -20.37
CA VAL A 640 15.35 1.96 -19.85
C VAL A 640 16.20 1.49 -21.02
N PHE A 641 17.52 1.50 -20.87
CA PHE A 641 18.42 0.96 -21.88
C PHE A 641 18.41 -0.57 -21.83
N VAL A 642 17.75 -1.20 -22.80
CA VAL A 642 17.57 -2.66 -22.87
C VAL A 642 18.41 -3.23 -24.01
N TYR A 643 19.22 -4.25 -23.72
CA TYR A 643 20.12 -4.88 -24.69
C TYR A 643 20.18 -6.40 -24.51
N GLU A 644 20.50 -7.09 -25.59
CA GLU A 644 20.69 -8.53 -25.63
C GLU A 644 22.13 -8.88 -25.27
N VAL A 645 22.32 -9.97 -24.53
CA VAL A 645 23.63 -10.59 -24.33
C VAL A 645 23.52 -12.07 -24.66
N GLY A 646 24.30 -12.51 -25.65
CA GLY A 646 24.33 -13.89 -26.10
C GLY A 646 25.21 -14.78 -25.22
N GLN A 647 25.25 -16.07 -25.57
CA GLN A 647 26.10 -17.05 -24.88
C GLN A 647 27.58 -16.82 -25.19
N GLN A 648 27.91 -16.33 -26.39
CA GLN A 648 29.30 -16.10 -26.81
C GLN A 648 30.01 -15.08 -25.92
N GLU A 649 29.33 -14.00 -25.52
CA GLU A 649 29.87 -13.00 -24.61
C GLU A 649 30.15 -13.57 -23.22
N ILE A 650 29.30 -14.48 -22.75
CA ILE A 650 29.46 -15.20 -21.47
C ILE A 650 30.67 -16.15 -21.56
N ASP A 651 30.78 -16.89 -22.66
CA ASP A 651 31.87 -17.85 -22.90
C ASP A 651 33.23 -17.13 -22.98
N ASN A 652 33.27 -15.93 -23.57
CA ASN A 652 34.48 -15.10 -23.60
C ASN A 652 34.99 -14.77 -22.18
N LYS A 653 34.08 -14.47 -21.24
CA LYS A 653 34.46 -14.26 -19.83
C LYS A 653 34.89 -15.55 -19.14
N ALA A 654 34.29 -16.69 -19.51
CA ALA A 654 34.69 -17.99 -19.00
C ALA A 654 36.13 -18.37 -19.40
N ILE A 655 36.56 -18.00 -20.60
CA ILE A 655 37.95 -18.19 -21.07
C ILE A 655 38.95 -17.41 -20.20
N ILE A 656 38.59 -16.20 -19.72
CA ILE A 656 39.47 -15.45 -18.81
C ILE A 656 39.61 -16.18 -17.48
N LEU A 657 38.49 -16.68 -16.94
CA LEU A 657 38.48 -17.41 -15.67
C LEU A 657 39.20 -18.76 -15.72
N SER A 658 39.18 -19.45 -16.87
CA SER A 658 39.81 -20.77 -17.01
C SER A 658 41.34 -20.72 -17.06
N LYS A 659 41.92 -19.54 -17.32
CA LYS A 659 43.38 -19.33 -17.33
C LYS A 659 44.01 -19.41 -15.94
N GLU A 660 43.22 -19.26 -14.88
CA GLU A 660 43.72 -19.23 -13.51
C GLU A 660 43.05 -20.27 -12.61
N THR A 661 43.85 -20.93 -11.77
CA THR A 661 43.32 -21.81 -10.73
C THR A 661 42.97 -21.00 -9.49
N LEU A 662 41.69 -20.66 -9.34
CA LEU A 662 41.26 -19.76 -8.27
C LEU A 662 41.09 -20.45 -6.90
N LYS A 663 41.77 -19.92 -5.88
CA LYS A 663 41.56 -20.30 -4.48
C LYS A 663 40.49 -19.40 -3.82
N PRO A 664 39.56 -19.95 -3.03
CA PRO A 664 38.61 -19.15 -2.26
C PRO A 664 39.33 -18.25 -1.24
N VAL A 665 38.90 -17.00 -1.14
CA VAL A 665 39.45 -16.05 -0.16
C VAL A 665 38.88 -16.34 1.24
N PRO A 666 39.71 -16.58 2.26
CA PRO A 666 39.24 -16.79 3.63
C PRO A 666 38.39 -15.62 4.14
N GLY A 667 37.26 -15.94 4.78
CA GLY A 667 36.38 -14.91 5.33
C GLY A 667 35.55 -14.14 4.28
N THR A 668 35.45 -14.65 3.04
CA THR A 668 34.66 -14.01 1.95
C THR A 668 33.27 -13.55 2.42
N LEU A 669 32.54 -14.38 3.15
CA LEU A 669 31.18 -14.05 3.63
C LEU A 669 31.13 -12.84 4.57
N LYS A 670 32.22 -12.50 5.26
CA LYS A 670 32.35 -11.34 6.16
C LYS A 670 32.81 -10.06 5.44
N LEU A 671 33.19 -10.15 4.15
CA LEU A 671 33.59 -8.98 3.38
C LEU A 671 32.40 -8.09 3.06
N HIS A 672 32.55 -6.78 3.15
CA HIS A 672 31.49 -5.83 2.77
C HIS A 672 31.90 -4.93 1.60
N GLN A 673 33.21 -4.81 1.35
CA GLN A 673 33.73 -4.03 0.25
C GLN A 673 35.01 -4.68 -0.33
N ILE A 674 35.17 -4.57 -1.63
CA ILE A 674 36.38 -4.91 -2.37
C ILE A 674 36.75 -3.69 -3.21
N SER A 675 38.01 -3.31 -3.22
CA SER A 675 38.48 -2.15 -3.99
C SER A 675 39.69 -2.51 -4.82
N VAL A 676 39.70 -2.06 -6.06
CA VAL A 676 40.82 -2.14 -6.99
C VAL A 676 41.31 -0.70 -7.19
N LEU A 677 42.56 -0.43 -6.80
CA LEU A 677 43.16 0.89 -6.97
C LEU A 677 44.11 0.86 -8.16
N TRP A 678 43.85 1.72 -9.13
CA TRP A 678 44.76 1.98 -10.22
C TRP A 678 45.68 3.15 -9.82
N VAL A 679 46.94 2.86 -9.53
CA VAL A 679 47.88 3.85 -8.96
C VAL A 679 48.97 4.20 -9.98
N TRP A 680 49.05 5.49 -10.33
CA TRP A 680 50.24 6.08 -10.94
C TRP A 680 51.30 6.27 -9.85
N LYS A 681 52.15 5.27 -9.60
CA LYS A 681 53.38 5.49 -8.83
C LYS A 681 54.57 5.24 -9.75
N TYR A 682 55.21 6.35 -10.13
CA TYR A 682 56.50 6.49 -10.81
C TYR A 682 56.94 5.26 -11.63
N THR A 683 56.66 5.32 -12.93
CA THR A 683 57.24 4.49 -14.00
C THR A 683 57.01 2.97 -13.95
N VAL A 684 56.14 2.44 -13.07
CA VAL A 684 55.68 1.05 -13.13
C VAL A 684 54.15 0.99 -12.96
N GLN A 685 53.45 0.54 -14.00
CA GLN A 685 52.01 0.32 -13.98
C GLN A 685 51.70 -0.86 -13.03
N ARG A 686 50.96 -0.64 -11.93
CA ARG A 686 50.57 -1.70 -10.99
C ARG A 686 49.13 -1.53 -10.52
N CYS A 687 48.39 -2.64 -10.50
CA CYS A 687 47.01 -2.72 -10.00
C CYS A 687 47.01 -3.46 -8.65
N GLU A 688 46.38 -2.90 -7.60
CA GLU A 688 46.30 -3.52 -6.27
C GLU A 688 44.84 -3.83 -5.89
N LEU A 689 44.57 -5.10 -5.54
CA LEU A 689 43.29 -5.51 -4.95
C LEU A 689 43.36 -5.40 -3.43
N HIS A 690 42.48 -4.58 -2.86
CA HIS A 690 42.30 -4.44 -1.42
C HIS A 690 40.95 -5.02 -0.99
N LEU A 691 41.00 -5.94 -0.03
CA LEU A 691 39.82 -6.50 0.60
C LEU A 691 39.55 -5.74 1.90
N ARG A 692 38.41 -5.07 1.98
CA ARG A 692 38.02 -4.35 3.20
C ARG A 692 36.93 -5.11 3.94
N GLN A 693 37.30 -5.63 5.10
CA GLN A 693 36.34 -6.16 6.08
C GLN A 693 35.58 -5.06 6.83
N ARG A 694 35.92 -3.77 6.63
CA ARG A 694 35.46 -2.66 7.47
C ARG A 694 35.02 -1.45 6.66
N LEU A 695 33.90 -0.85 7.04
CA LEU A 695 33.45 0.47 6.57
C LEU A 695 33.99 1.63 7.44
N ILE A 696 34.94 1.36 8.33
CA ILE A 696 35.84 2.36 8.94
C ILE A 696 37.24 1.75 8.94
N SER A 697 38.21 2.50 8.40
CA SER A 697 39.55 2.10 7.97
C SER A 697 40.19 0.90 8.70
N CYS A 698 40.51 -0.15 7.96
CA CYS A 698 41.64 -1.03 8.26
C CYS A 698 42.13 -1.67 6.96
N ARG A 699 43.38 -1.38 6.59
CA ARG A 699 44.06 -1.97 5.43
C ARG A 699 44.44 -3.41 5.79
N THR A 700 43.95 -4.38 5.03
CA THR A 700 44.60 -5.69 4.94
C THR A 700 45.01 -5.87 3.48
N ARG A 701 46.32 -5.74 3.24
CA ARG A 701 46.94 -5.96 1.93
C ARG A 701 47.05 -7.47 1.76
N TYR A 702 46.41 -8.03 0.72
CA TYR A 702 46.69 -9.38 0.28
C TYR A 702 47.59 -9.25 -0.95
N GLU A 703 48.89 -9.47 -0.77
CA GLU A 703 49.82 -9.68 -1.88
C GLU A 703 49.66 -11.15 -2.31
N SER A 704 48.84 -11.39 -3.33
CA SER A 704 48.84 -12.66 -4.05
C SER A 704 49.56 -12.47 -5.38
N ALA A 705 50.61 -13.25 -5.56
CA ALA A 705 51.54 -13.29 -6.67
C ALA A 705 50.85 -13.28 -8.05
N PHE A 706 51.15 -12.26 -8.85
CA PHE A 706 51.15 -12.37 -10.31
C PHE A 706 52.57 -12.78 -10.71
N PRO A 707 52.78 -13.84 -11.52
CA PRO A 707 54.09 -14.16 -12.03
C PRO A 707 54.54 -13.05 -12.99
N ASP A 708 55.71 -12.49 -12.73
CA ASP A 708 56.42 -11.60 -13.64
C ASP A 708 56.58 -12.31 -15.00
N GLN A 709 55.84 -11.87 -16.01
CA GLN A 709 56.22 -12.14 -17.39
C GLN A 709 57.44 -11.26 -17.71
N GLN A 710 58.61 -11.84 -17.50
CA GLN A 710 59.85 -11.31 -18.06
C GLN A 710 59.73 -11.27 -19.58
N LYS A 711 60.01 -10.08 -20.12
CA LYS A 711 60.27 -9.84 -21.54
C LYS A 711 61.42 -10.73 -22.01
N SER A 712 61.19 -11.45 -23.10
CA SER A 712 62.17 -11.71 -24.16
C SER A 712 61.48 -11.45 -25.49
#